data_AF-A0A2E5K3C4-F1
#
_entry.id   AF-A0A2E5K3C4-F1
#
_cell.length_a   1.000
_cell.length_b   1.000
_cell.length_c   1.000
_cell.angle_alpha   90.00
_cell.angle_beta   90.00
_cell.angle_gamma   90.00
#
_symmetry.space_group_name_H-M   'P 1'
#
loop_
_entity.id
_entity.type
_entity.pdbx_description
1 polymer ?
#
loop_
_entity_poly.entity_id
_entity_poly.type
_entity_poly.pdbx_seq_one_letter_code
_entity_poly.pdbx_strand_id
1 'polypeptide(L)'
;MKLPALNPANWLTVIGDYSKTDLKPDAVAGLTVAVMGVPQAMAYAVIAELPPVYGLYTAMITCLLAAILGSSRHLVTGPTNALCMVIFSLTAHLPEKYGIHHLQIVLLLTFLVGAIQMAFGLLRLGGIIRYVSHSVVIGFTAGAGILIAFNQIKNLTGVTFEERPERFFEVVFQTFAHLPQTNPYALFIGALTIVLLILIPKINPRFPGAVLAILVAGALSFYMGWHEVDMADRRLEIVRDIGVIEASFSGIFQIPDLLFPLSFDLTREIGLGAAALAVLGLIEAASIARAVASQSGQRLDFNREFVGQGAGNLAGSFFSCFAGSGSFTRSAVCFKSGGRTRMAAIFSALWTALTILLLADVANYIPKACLAGLLMVIAYSMIDKRRMLVTLRSGRHSRMVLFGTLGSTLILPLEYAIFVGVTLSLVLLLRVTGETDLTQLVPRSDSGFDEVPFNRAAPSPIVIVNMEGDLYFAAAEDLDYKMLTCITPQTRVVILRMKRLRAVGSSAMAMLEHYWEVLSKKNIQLVVCGIEDELEKVMTGSGLRKQIGEQNIFYADNKLFQSTELAFARAMSIVEMRRSKAARDNGTVPDASSADSLTARSILSPCILRFGNQHALREAVWLMYEMFKNADTKSSSSLFLQNKEGKLDGELTIWTILTALSDDLSPEIAEYLTPEDLGEIMQRQFTTSLGEISRRDLPRLSERTEIHNLVEASVKQGLSVVPICDEDGRLKGLVRSIDLLKGIGMAIGFNPEKELPKV
;
A
#
# COMPACT_ATOMS: atom_id res chain seq x y z
N MET A 1 12.95 11.07 16.62
CA MET A 1 11.65 10.67 16.03
C MET A 1 10.61 11.73 16.40
N LYS A 2 10.19 12.63 15.49
CA LYS A 2 9.05 13.53 15.76
C LYS A 2 7.78 12.66 15.76
N LEU A 3 7.10 12.50 16.89
CA LEU A 3 5.82 11.78 17.00
C LEU A 3 4.69 12.67 16.42
N PRO A 4 4.25 12.47 15.17
CA PRO A 4 3.29 13.38 14.54
C PRO A 4 1.90 13.30 15.19
N ALA A 5 1.61 12.17 15.85
CA ALA A 5 0.34 11.89 16.51
C ALA A 5 0.09 12.75 17.77
N LEU A 6 1.15 13.22 18.44
CA LEU A 6 1.08 14.06 19.65
C LEU A 6 1.46 15.52 19.38
N ASN A 7 1.56 15.94 18.12
CA ASN A 7 1.94 17.32 17.80
C ASN A 7 0.80 18.28 18.24
N PRO A 8 1.02 19.18 19.22
CA PRO A 8 -0.02 20.09 19.72
C PRO A 8 -0.59 21.02 18.64
N ALA A 9 0.19 21.30 17.58
CA ALA A 9 -0.30 22.01 16.41
C ALA A 9 -1.54 21.33 15.78
N ASN A 10 -1.58 19.99 15.78
CA ASN A 10 -2.71 19.21 15.24
C ASN A 10 -3.95 19.22 16.15
N TRP A 11 -3.84 19.62 17.42
CA TRP A 11 -4.99 19.83 18.32
C TRP A 11 -5.62 21.19 18.05
N LEU A 12 -4.77 22.21 17.88
CA LEU A 12 -5.19 23.55 17.51
C LEU A 12 -5.81 23.61 16.11
N THR A 13 -5.44 22.74 15.15
CA THR A 13 -6.12 22.68 13.84
C THR A 13 -7.63 22.40 13.92
N VAL A 14 -8.12 21.71 14.96
CA VAL A 14 -9.58 21.47 15.14
C VAL A 14 -10.33 22.80 15.20
N ILE A 15 -9.74 23.80 15.86
CA ILE A 15 -10.34 25.12 16.11
C ILE A 15 -9.81 26.16 15.11
N GLY A 16 -8.53 26.07 14.72
CA GLY A 16 -7.85 27.03 13.86
C GLY A 16 -8.32 27.03 12.41
N ASP A 17 -8.69 25.87 11.87
CA ASP A 17 -9.22 25.74 10.50
C ASP A 17 -10.76 25.73 10.48
N TYR A 18 -11.41 26.07 11.60
CA TYR A 18 -12.86 25.95 11.72
C TYR A 18 -13.61 27.12 11.08
N SER A 19 -14.35 26.84 10.00
CA SER A 19 -15.16 27.86 9.33
C SER A 19 -16.47 28.12 10.07
N LYS A 20 -16.90 29.39 10.12
CA LYS A 20 -18.25 29.77 10.60
C LYS A 20 -19.38 29.05 9.86
N THR A 21 -19.14 28.61 8.63
CA THR A 21 -20.12 27.87 7.83
C THR A 21 -20.38 26.46 8.35
N ASP A 22 -19.48 25.91 9.16
CA ASP A 22 -19.56 24.53 9.67
C ASP A 22 -20.17 24.47 11.08
N LEU A 23 -20.25 25.60 11.79
CA LEU A 23 -20.84 25.72 13.12
C LEU A 23 -22.26 25.15 13.20
N LYS A 24 -23.16 25.64 12.34
CA LYS A 24 -24.56 25.22 12.37
C LYS A 24 -24.73 23.73 12.01
N PRO A 25 -24.14 23.21 10.90
CA PRO A 25 -24.20 21.78 10.59
C PRO A 25 -23.67 20.88 11.71
N ASP A 26 -22.50 21.20 12.27
CA ASP A 26 -21.89 20.37 13.32
C ASP A 26 -22.68 20.42 14.63
N ALA A 27 -23.19 21.59 15.03
CA ALA A 27 -24.00 21.72 16.24
C ALA A 27 -25.32 20.94 16.13
N VAL A 28 -25.99 20.98 14.96
CA VAL A 28 -27.21 20.22 14.69
C VAL A 28 -26.95 18.72 14.63
N ALA A 29 -25.87 18.30 13.97
CA ALA A 29 -25.47 16.90 13.93
C ALA A 29 -25.15 16.39 15.34
N GLY A 30 -24.38 17.16 16.12
CA GLY A 30 -24.07 16.84 17.51
C GLY A 30 -25.32 16.72 18.39
N LEU A 31 -26.28 17.64 18.27
CA LEU A 31 -27.53 17.58 19.02
C LEU A 31 -28.33 16.31 18.66
N THR A 32 -28.43 16.01 17.37
CA THR A 32 -29.14 14.82 16.89
C THR A 32 -28.50 13.53 17.42
N VAL A 33 -27.17 13.47 17.43
CA VAL A 33 -26.41 12.35 17.97
C VAL A 33 -26.59 12.24 19.49
N ALA A 34 -26.57 13.35 20.23
CA ALA A 34 -26.73 13.36 21.67
C ALA A 34 -28.10 12.84 22.10
N VAL A 35 -29.19 13.36 21.50
CA VAL A 35 -30.56 12.95 21.84
C VAL A 35 -30.77 11.46 21.61
N MET A 36 -30.20 10.92 20.54
CA MET A 36 -30.25 9.47 20.26
C MET A 36 -29.30 8.67 21.15
N GLY A 37 -28.13 9.23 21.47
CA GLY A 37 -27.04 8.57 22.17
C GLY A 37 -27.28 8.40 23.67
N VAL A 38 -27.97 9.34 24.32
CA VAL A 38 -28.31 9.31 25.76
C VAL A 38 -28.98 7.98 26.18
N PRO A 39 -30.12 7.57 25.59
CA PRO A 39 -30.79 6.33 26.01
C PRO A 39 -29.98 5.07 25.69
N GLN A 40 -29.23 5.06 24.58
CA GLN A 40 -28.34 3.94 24.25
C GLN A 40 -27.23 3.80 25.28
N ALA A 41 -26.62 4.91 25.66
CA ALA A 41 -25.54 4.93 26.63
C ALA A 41 -25.98 4.39 27.99
N MET A 42 -27.17 4.77 28.45
CA MET A 42 -27.78 4.25 29.67
C MET A 42 -28.03 2.75 29.60
N ALA A 43 -28.64 2.27 28.50
CA ALA A 43 -28.91 0.85 28.33
C ALA A 43 -27.62 0.02 28.32
N TYR A 44 -26.55 0.53 27.71
CA TYR A 44 -25.26 -0.13 27.67
C TYR A 44 -24.54 -0.15 29.02
N ALA A 45 -24.70 0.88 29.86
CA ALA A 45 -24.19 0.83 31.23
C ALA A 45 -24.87 -0.29 32.04
N VAL A 46 -26.19 -0.47 31.88
CA VAL A 46 -26.93 -1.55 32.55
C VAL A 46 -26.44 -2.93 32.10
N ILE A 47 -26.05 -3.11 30.83
CA ILE A 47 -25.44 -4.36 30.32
C ILE A 47 -24.09 -4.64 30.99
N ALA A 48 -23.31 -3.59 31.28
CA ALA A 48 -22.05 -3.70 32.03
C ALA A 48 -22.26 -3.88 33.55
N GLU A 49 -23.50 -4.04 34.01
CA GLU A 49 -23.91 -4.10 35.42
C GLU A 49 -23.50 -2.83 36.20
N LEU A 50 -23.61 -1.69 35.53
CA LEU A 50 -23.35 -0.36 36.10
C LEU A 50 -24.61 0.49 36.11
N PRO A 51 -24.73 1.43 37.07
CA PRO A 51 -25.77 2.46 37.03
C PRO A 51 -25.79 3.22 35.68
N PRO A 52 -26.98 3.54 35.14
CA PRO A 52 -27.16 4.20 33.85
C PRO A 52 -26.32 5.47 33.63
N VAL A 53 -26.08 6.23 34.71
CA VAL A 53 -25.33 7.50 34.68
C VAL A 53 -23.91 7.33 34.14
N TYR A 54 -23.24 6.22 34.42
CA TYR A 54 -21.86 5.96 33.95
C TYR A 54 -21.80 5.80 32.43
N GLY A 55 -22.91 5.38 31.80
CA GLY A 55 -23.06 5.38 30.36
C GLY A 55 -23.03 6.79 29.79
N LEU A 56 -23.74 7.72 30.43
CA LEU A 56 -23.81 9.12 30.03
C LEU A 56 -22.45 9.82 30.19
N TYR A 57 -21.74 9.55 31.30
CA TYR A 57 -20.37 10.04 31.49
C TYR A 57 -19.45 9.54 30.39
N THR A 58 -19.53 8.24 30.08
CA THR A 58 -18.75 7.63 29.00
C THR A 58 -19.07 8.28 27.64
N ALA A 59 -20.35 8.47 27.32
CA ALA A 59 -20.79 9.11 26.07
C ALA A 59 -20.40 10.59 25.95
N MET A 60 -20.06 11.24 27.06
CA MET A 60 -19.60 12.63 27.11
C MET A 60 -18.06 12.72 27.05
N ILE A 61 -17.37 12.15 28.03
CA ILE A 61 -15.92 12.36 28.21
C ILE A 61 -15.11 11.63 27.16
N THR A 62 -15.38 10.34 26.93
CA THR A 62 -14.63 9.56 25.92
C THR A 62 -14.88 10.12 24.51
N CYS A 63 -16.10 10.57 24.23
CA CYS A 63 -16.46 11.22 22.97
C CYS A 63 -15.68 12.52 22.76
N LEU A 64 -15.65 13.39 23.78
CA LEU A 64 -14.95 14.67 23.74
C LEU A 64 -13.46 14.47 23.46
N LEU A 65 -12.80 13.62 24.25
CA LEU A 65 -11.36 13.39 24.16
C LEU A 65 -10.96 12.68 22.87
N ALA A 66 -11.72 11.66 22.47
CA ALA A 66 -11.49 10.96 21.21
C ALA A 66 -11.69 11.89 20.00
N ALA A 67 -12.65 12.82 20.04
CA ALA A 67 -12.86 13.78 18.95
C ALA A 67 -11.72 14.81 18.82
N ILE A 68 -11.18 15.29 19.95
CA ILE A 68 -10.07 16.25 19.96
C ILE A 68 -8.78 15.61 19.43
N LEU A 69 -8.47 14.42 19.93
CA LEU A 69 -7.18 13.76 19.68
C LEU A 69 -7.21 12.85 18.43
N GLY A 70 -8.38 12.29 18.10
CA GLY A 70 -8.60 11.39 16.97
C GLY A 70 -8.56 12.06 15.60
N SER A 71 -8.65 11.24 14.55
CA SER A 71 -8.51 11.66 13.15
C SER A 71 -9.84 11.79 12.42
N SER A 72 -10.84 10.97 12.76
CA SER A 72 -12.11 10.92 12.03
C SER A 72 -12.99 12.12 12.33
N ARG A 73 -13.56 12.74 11.29
CA ARG A 73 -14.52 13.85 11.40
C ARG A 73 -15.89 13.41 11.93
N HIS A 74 -16.25 12.16 11.71
CA HIS A 74 -17.62 11.67 11.94
C HIS A 74 -17.70 10.52 12.94
N LEU A 75 -16.56 9.99 13.42
CA LEU A 75 -16.58 8.92 14.40
C LEU A 75 -17.02 9.51 15.75
N VAL A 76 -18.08 8.95 16.32
CA VAL A 76 -18.58 9.33 17.64
C VAL A 76 -18.29 8.19 18.61
N THR A 77 -17.43 8.46 19.58
CA THR A 77 -16.99 7.49 20.60
C THR A 77 -17.92 7.48 21.81
N GLY A 78 -18.05 6.35 22.48
CA GLY A 78 -18.73 6.21 23.78
C GLY A 78 -19.05 4.74 24.06
N PRO A 79 -20.06 4.44 24.89
CA PRO A 79 -20.39 3.05 25.19
C PRO A 79 -20.92 2.32 23.96
N THR A 80 -20.55 1.05 23.83
CA THR A 80 -21.02 0.15 22.78
C THR A 80 -21.43 -1.19 23.39
N ASN A 81 -22.41 -1.84 22.75
CA ASN A 81 -22.97 -3.10 23.24
C ASN A 81 -21.88 -4.18 23.45
N ALA A 82 -21.00 -4.36 22.46
CA ALA A 82 -19.96 -5.38 22.48
C ALA A 82 -18.98 -5.15 23.65
N LEU A 83 -18.50 -3.92 23.84
CA LEU A 83 -17.59 -3.62 24.93
C LEU A 83 -18.27 -3.84 26.29
N CYS A 84 -19.54 -3.44 26.45
CA CYS A 84 -20.25 -3.64 27.72
C CYS A 84 -20.43 -5.11 28.09
N MET A 85 -20.77 -5.98 27.12
CA MET A 85 -20.86 -7.42 27.35
C MET A 85 -19.51 -8.02 27.76
N VAL A 86 -18.44 -7.61 27.08
CA VAL A 86 -17.10 -8.10 27.41
C VAL A 86 -16.65 -7.59 28.78
N ILE A 87 -16.88 -6.31 29.10
CA ILE A 87 -16.63 -5.75 30.43
C ILE A 87 -17.35 -6.58 31.49
N PHE A 88 -18.65 -6.83 31.33
CA PHE A 88 -19.42 -7.66 32.26
C PHE A 88 -18.80 -9.06 32.39
N SER A 89 -18.55 -9.75 31.28
CA SER A 89 -17.97 -11.11 31.30
C SER A 89 -16.62 -11.19 31.99
N LEU A 90 -15.79 -10.15 31.86
CA LEU A 90 -14.46 -10.09 32.47
C LEU A 90 -14.51 -9.72 33.95
N THR A 91 -15.55 -9.00 34.38
CA THR A 91 -15.58 -8.38 35.72
C THR A 91 -16.60 -8.98 36.67
N ALA A 92 -17.66 -9.64 36.19
CA ALA A 92 -18.80 -10.10 37.01
C ALA A 92 -18.42 -10.94 38.24
N HIS A 93 -17.38 -11.78 38.16
CA HIS A 93 -16.96 -12.68 39.23
C HIS A 93 -15.89 -12.09 40.16
N LEU A 94 -15.35 -10.91 39.82
CA LEU A 94 -14.23 -10.30 40.55
C LEU A 94 -14.64 -9.54 41.82
N PRO A 95 -15.81 -8.88 41.91
CA PRO A 95 -16.26 -8.22 43.13
C PRO A 95 -16.31 -9.16 44.33
N GLU A 96 -16.91 -10.34 44.15
CA GLU A 96 -16.99 -11.36 45.21
C GLU A 96 -15.61 -11.92 45.59
N LYS A 97 -14.76 -12.16 44.58
CA LYS A 97 -13.42 -12.74 44.77
C LYS A 97 -12.49 -11.81 45.55
N TYR A 98 -12.52 -10.51 45.26
CA TYR A 98 -11.58 -9.53 45.84
C TYR A 98 -12.21 -8.65 46.92
N GLY A 99 -13.52 -8.70 47.14
CA GLY A 99 -14.22 -7.82 48.07
C GLY A 99 -14.19 -6.35 47.66
N ILE A 100 -14.07 -6.07 46.35
CA ILE A 100 -13.93 -4.72 45.78
C ILE A 100 -15.22 -4.35 45.04
N HIS A 101 -15.61 -3.09 45.14
CA HIS A 101 -16.77 -2.58 44.41
C HIS A 101 -16.60 -2.71 42.89
N HIS A 102 -17.61 -3.25 42.19
CA HIS A 102 -17.58 -3.53 40.74
C HIS A 102 -17.10 -2.35 39.90
N LEU A 103 -17.60 -1.15 40.18
CA LEU A 103 -17.17 0.08 39.49
C LEU A 103 -15.64 0.26 39.51
N GLN A 104 -14.97 0.06 40.64
CA GLN A 104 -13.52 0.26 40.75
C GLN A 104 -12.73 -0.70 39.84
N ILE A 105 -13.21 -1.95 39.73
CA ILE A 105 -12.63 -2.95 38.84
C ILE A 105 -12.81 -2.53 37.38
N VAL A 106 -14.00 -2.05 37.01
CA VAL A 106 -14.28 -1.55 35.66
C VAL A 106 -13.44 -0.31 35.32
N LEU A 107 -13.23 0.62 36.26
CA LEU A 107 -12.39 1.79 36.03
C LEU A 107 -10.92 1.41 35.85
N LEU A 108 -10.40 0.45 36.63
CA LEU A 108 -9.06 -0.10 36.44
C LEU A 108 -8.93 -0.78 35.06
N LEU A 109 -9.90 -1.62 34.69
CA LEU A 109 -9.94 -2.25 33.37
C LEU A 109 -9.91 -1.21 32.25
N THR A 110 -10.69 -0.14 32.41
CA THR A 110 -10.80 0.96 31.44
C THR A 110 -9.49 1.74 31.31
N PHE A 111 -8.80 1.99 32.42
CA PHE A 111 -7.47 2.61 32.43
C PHE A 111 -6.47 1.77 31.63
N LEU A 112 -6.42 0.45 31.88
CA LEU A 112 -5.52 -0.46 31.16
C LEU A 112 -5.85 -0.52 29.66
N VAL A 113 -7.13 -0.59 29.32
CA VAL A 113 -7.60 -0.54 27.94
C VAL A 113 -7.12 0.73 27.24
N GLY A 114 -7.32 1.89 27.86
CA GLY A 114 -6.86 3.17 27.32
C GLY A 114 -5.34 3.24 27.13
N ALA A 115 -4.58 2.74 28.11
CA ALA A 115 -3.12 2.68 28.04
C ALA A 115 -2.63 1.82 26.86
N ILE A 116 -3.21 0.63 26.68
CA ILE A 116 -2.87 -0.28 25.59
C ILE A 116 -3.24 0.32 24.23
N GLN A 117 -4.44 0.90 24.11
CA GLN A 117 -4.88 1.56 22.88
C GLN A 117 -3.98 2.74 22.49
N MET A 118 -3.60 3.56 23.47
CA MET A 118 -2.68 4.66 23.26
C MET A 118 -1.30 4.14 22.82
N ALA A 119 -0.79 3.07 23.43
CA ALA A 119 0.45 2.42 23.02
C ALA A 119 0.40 1.93 21.56
N PHE A 120 -0.70 1.32 21.12
CA PHE A 120 -0.88 0.90 19.72
C PHE A 120 -0.78 2.08 18.73
N GLY A 121 -1.37 3.22 19.09
CA GLY A 121 -1.28 4.45 18.30
C GLY A 121 0.14 5.02 18.25
N LEU A 122 0.84 5.05 19.39
CA LEU A 122 2.22 5.55 19.50
C LEU A 122 3.23 4.66 18.77
N LEU A 123 3.04 3.34 18.82
CA LEU A 123 3.82 2.33 18.10
C LEU A 123 3.49 2.26 16.60
N ARG A 124 2.54 3.07 16.12
CA ARG A 124 2.12 3.18 14.72
C ARG A 124 1.51 1.88 14.13
N LEU A 125 0.79 1.13 14.96
CA LEU A 125 0.17 -0.15 14.56
C LEU A 125 -1.12 0.02 13.72
N GLY A 126 -1.58 1.25 13.47
CA GLY A 126 -2.76 1.53 12.64
C GLY A 126 -2.59 1.22 11.14
N GLY A 127 -1.37 0.88 10.70
CA GLY A 127 -1.10 0.48 9.31
C GLY A 127 -1.88 -0.74 8.85
N ILE A 128 -2.22 -1.66 9.76
CA ILE A 128 -2.96 -2.91 9.49
C ILE A 128 -4.32 -2.63 8.83
N ILE A 129 -4.95 -1.50 9.17
CA ILE A 129 -6.27 -1.15 8.64
C ILE A 129 -6.21 -0.80 7.14
N ARG A 130 -5.03 -0.58 6.55
CA ARG A 130 -4.89 -0.30 5.10
C ARG A 130 -5.28 -1.49 4.21
N TYR A 131 -5.25 -2.72 4.74
CA TYR A 131 -5.59 -3.93 3.99
C TYR A 131 -7.10 -4.18 3.84
N VAL A 132 -7.95 -3.31 4.43
CA VAL A 132 -9.40 -3.38 4.24
C VAL A 132 -9.78 -2.85 2.85
N SER A 133 -10.12 -3.76 1.94
CA SER A 133 -10.50 -3.43 0.56
C SER A 133 -11.87 -2.74 0.48
N HIS A 134 -12.13 -2.05 -0.63
CA HIS A 134 -13.36 -1.29 -0.83
C HIS A 134 -14.62 -2.18 -0.76
N SER A 135 -14.55 -3.41 -1.28
CA SER A 135 -15.64 -4.39 -1.25
C SER A 135 -16.03 -4.79 0.18
N VAL A 136 -15.05 -4.95 1.08
CA VAL A 136 -15.31 -5.23 2.50
C VAL A 136 -16.13 -4.11 3.11
N VAL A 137 -15.72 -2.87 2.88
CA VAL A 137 -16.39 -1.70 3.49
C VAL A 137 -17.84 -1.56 3.02
N ILE A 138 -18.10 -1.78 1.73
CA ILE A 138 -19.47 -1.73 1.18
C ILE A 138 -20.32 -2.88 1.75
N GLY A 139 -19.77 -4.10 1.80
CA GLY A 139 -20.49 -5.27 2.32
C GLY A 139 -20.83 -5.10 3.81
N PHE A 140 -19.85 -4.66 4.59
CA PHE A 140 -20.00 -4.35 6.00
C PHE A 140 -21.03 -3.25 6.26
N THR A 141 -20.96 -2.13 5.53
CA THR A 141 -21.92 -1.02 5.73
C THR A 141 -23.34 -1.39 5.39
N ALA A 142 -23.54 -2.15 4.30
CA ALA A 142 -24.86 -2.66 3.92
C ALA A 142 -25.38 -3.66 4.96
N GLY A 143 -24.55 -4.62 5.39
CA GLY A 143 -24.90 -5.59 6.43
C GLY A 143 -25.27 -4.93 7.75
N ALA A 144 -24.47 -3.95 8.20
CA ALA A 144 -24.72 -3.22 9.43
C ALA A 144 -26.00 -2.37 9.37
N GLY A 145 -26.30 -1.77 8.20
CA GLY A 145 -27.59 -1.10 7.97
C GLY A 145 -28.78 -2.06 8.10
N ILE A 146 -28.69 -3.25 7.50
CA ILE A 146 -29.72 -4.29 7.62
C ILE A 146 -29.87 -4.74 9.09
N LEU A 147 -28.77 -5.04 9.76
CA LEU A 147 -28.75 -5.46 11.17
C LEU A 147 -29.41 -4.41 12.07
N ILE A 148 -29.06 -3.13 11.91
CA ILE A 148 -29.69 -2.03 12.66
C ILE A 148 -31.19 -2.01 12.39
N ALA A 149 -31.62 -2.07 11.13
CA ALA A 149 -33.05 -2.02 10.80
C ALA A 149 -33.83 -3.13 11.52
N PHE A 150 -33.36 -4.37 11.45
CA PHE A 150 -34.03 -5.50 12.12
C PHE A 150 -34.00 -5.39 13.65
N ASN A 151 -32.89 -4.93 14.24
CA ASN A 151 -32.79 -4.71 15.69
C ASN A 151 -33.72 -3.60 16.20
N GLN A 152 -34.23 -2.74 15.32
CA GLN A 152 -35.18 -1.69 15.71
C GLN A 152 -36.65 -2.08 15.53
N ILE A 153 -36.96 -3.19 14.87
CA ILE A 153 -38.36 -3.57 14.62
C ILE A 153 -39.09 -3.78 15.94
N LYS A 154 -38.46 -4.43 16.94
CA LYS A 154 -39.00 -4.59 18.30
C LYS A 154 -39.49 -3.26 18.90
N ASN A 155 -38.61 -2.26 18.90
CA ASN A 155 -38.91 -0.94 19.47
C ASN A 155 -39.94 -0.17 18.62
N LEU A 156 -39.96 -0.41 17.31
CA LEU A 156 -40.91 0.20 16.39
C LEU A 156 -42.33 -0.37 16.56
N THR A 157 -42.45 -1.68 16.78
CA THR A 157 -43.73 -2.37 17.01
C THR A 157 -44.15 -2.35 18.48
N GLY A 158 -43.24 -2.02 19.40
CA GLY A 158 -43.50 -2.00 20.84
C GLY A 158 -43.71 -3.39 21.45
N VAL A 159 -43.17 -4.43 20.80
CA VAL A 159 -43.27 -5.81 21.25
C VAL A 159 -42.18 -6.10 22.29
N THR A 160 -42.52 -6.80 23.36
CA THR A 160 -41.57 -7.29 24.36
C THR A 160 -41.15 -8.73 24.04
N PHE A 161 -39.86 -9.04 24.22
CA PHE A 161 -39.35 -10.41 24.11
C PHE A 161 -39.01 -10.90 25.52
N GLU A 162 -39.34 -12.15 25.84
CA GLU A 162 -39.01 -12.79 27.12
C GLU A 162 -37.50 -12.97 27.30
N GLU A 163 -36.83 -13.45 26.24
CA GLU A 163 -35.37 -13.48 26.15
C GLU A 163 -34.88 -12.40 25.18
N ARG A 164 -33.69 -11.84 25.38
CA ARG A 164 -33.10 -10.86 24.45
C ARG A 164 -32.37 -11.63 23.34
N PRO A 165 -32.95 -11.81 22.13
CA PRO A 165 -32.27 -12.52 21.05
C PRO A 165 -31.00 -11.77 20.66
N GLU A 166 -29.87 -12.48 20.68
CA GLU A 166 -28.56 -11.91 20.35
C GLU A 166 -28.22 -12.09 18.86
N ARG A 167 -28.75 -13.16 18.24
CA ARG A 167 -28.47 -13.48 16.85
C ARG A 167 -29.51 -12.86 15.92
N PHE A 168 -29.05 -12.35 14.79
CA PHE A 168 -29.89 -11.73 13.77
C PHE A 168 -31.12 -12.58 13.40
N PHE A 169 -30.92 -13.88 13.13
CA PHE A 169 -32.03 -14.76 12.74
C PHE A 169 -33.04 -15.00 13.85
N GLU A 170 -32.61 -14.99 15.12
CA GLU A 170 -33.50 -15.07 16.27
C GLU A 170 -34.33 -13.79 16.38
N VAL A 171 -33.71 -12.62 16.23
CA VAL A 171 -34.43 -11.32 16.20
C VAL A 171 -35.49 -11.34 15.11
N VAL A 172 -35.13 -11.76 13.90
CA VAL A 172 -36.05 -11.85 12.75
C VAL A 172 -37.22 -12.78 13.07
N PHE A 173 -36.92 -14.01 13.50
CA PHE A 173 -37.94 -15.03 13.78
C PHE A 173 -38.87 -14.59 14.91
N GLN A 174 -38.33 -14.13 16.04
CA GLN A 174 -39.10 -13.66 17.19
C GLN A 174 -39.97 -12.46 16.85
N THR A 175 -39.46 -11.54 16.03
CA THR A 175 -40.22 -10.38 15.54
C THR A 175 -41.44 -10.82 14.72
N PHE A 176 -41.28 -11.76 13.79
CA PHE A 176 -42.40 -12.26 12.99
C PHE A 176 -43.38 -13.09 13.82
N ALA A 177 -42.90 -13.86 14.80
CA ALA A 177 -43.75 -14.65 15.69
C ALA A 177 -44.66 -13.77 16.57
N HIS A 178 -44.15 -12.63 17.04
CA HIS A 178 -44.87 -11.73 17.93
C HIS A 178 -45.54 -10.54 17.22
N LEU A 179 -45.58 -10.55 15.88
CA LEU A 179 -46.22 -9.49 15.10
C LEU A 179 -47.69 -9.21 15.50
N PRO A 180 -48.52 -10.20 15.88
CA PRO A 180 -49.88 -9.95 16.38
C PRO A 180 -49.96 -9.14 17.68
N GLN A 181 -48.87 -9.10 18.47
CA GLN A 181 -48.79 -8.37 19.74
C GLN A 181 -48.31 -6.92 19.57
N THR A 182 -48.33 -6.41 18.34
CA THR A 182 -47.87 -5.05 18.03
C THR A 182 -48.68 -4.00 18.81
N ASN A 183 -47.97 -3.10 19.49
CA ASN A 183 -48.56 -1.95 20.13
C ASN A 183 -48.86 -0.85 19.07
N PRO A 184 -50.13 -0.50 18.85
CA PRO A 184 -50.51 0.47 17.82
C PRO A 184 -49.97 1.88 18.09
N TYR A 185 -49.80 2.27 19.36
CA TYR A 185 -49.27 3.58 19.73
C TYR A 185 -47.77 3.68 19.42
N ALA A 186 -47.01 2.62 19.72
CA ALA A 186 -45.59 2.54 19.35
C ALA A 186 -45.42 2.62 17.84
N LEU A 187 -46.18 1.80 17.09
CA LEU A 187 -46.14 1.80 15.64
C LEU A 187 -46.49 3.17 15.04
N PHE A 188 -47.52 3.83 15.58
CA PHE A 188 -47.91 5.17 15.16
C PHE A 188 -46.81 6.20 15.40
N ILE A 189 -46.24 6.25 16.61
CA ILE A 189 -45.14 7.18 16.94
C ILE A 189 -43.91 6.94 16.06
N GLY A 190 -43.55 5.67 15.86
CA GLY A 190 -42.44 5.27 15.00
C GLY A 190 -42.66 5.67 13.54
N ALA A 191 -43.84 5.38 12.99
CA ALA A 191 -44.23 5.75 11.63
C ALA A 191 -44.29 7.28 11.44
N LEU A 192 -44.87 8.00 12.41
CA LEU A 192 -44.90 9.47 12.42
C LEU A 192 -43.47 10.02 12.38
N THR A 193 -42.57 9.47 13.18
CA THR A 193 -41.16 9.89 13.19
C THR A 193 -40.50 9.69 11.83
N ILE A 194 -40.71 8.55 11.17
CA ILE A 194 -40.19 8.28 9.82
C ILE A 194 -40.75 9.29 8.81
N VAL A 195 -42.06 9.55 8.85
CA VAL A 195 -42.71 10.51 7.95
C VAL A 195 -42.13 11.91 8.14
N LEU A 196 -41.99 12.37 9.39
CA LEU A 196 -41.41 13.67 9.72
C LEU A 196 -39.96 13.77 9.23
N LEU A 197 -39.15 12.73 9.42
CA LEU A 197 -37.76 12.67 8.97
C LEU A 197 -37.61 12.75 7.44
N ILE A 198 -38.57 12.22 6.69
CA ILE A 198 -38.56 12.28 5.22
C ILE A 198 -39.12 13.62 4.72
N LEU A 199 -40.15 14.15 5.39
CA LEU A 199 -40.90 15.32 4.93
C LEU A 199 -40.24 16.65 5.33
N ILE A 200 -39.71 16.78 6.54
CA ILE A 200 -39.11 18.02 7.04
C ILE A 200 -37.95 18.49 6.13
N PRO A 201 -36.97 17.65 5.75
CA PRO A 201 -35.88 18.09 4.87
C PRO A 201 -36.35 18.49 3.47
N LYS A 202 -37.48 17.94 3.00
CA LYS A 202 -38.09 18.31 1.71
C LYS A 202 -38.77 19.67 1.77
N ILE A 203 -39.46 19.99 2.87
CA ILE A 203 -40.12 21.28 3.07
C ILE A 203 -39.06 22.36 3.30
N ASN A 204 -38.14 22.11 4.23
CA ASN A 204 -37.08 23.05 4.54
C ASN A 204 -35.80 22.34 5.03
N PRO A 205 -34.76 22.25 4.19
CA PRO A 205 -33.52 21.56 4.53
C PRO A 205 -32.72 22.28 5.64
N ARG A 206 -33.15 23.45 6.11
CA ARG A 206 -32.49 24.19 7.20
C ARG A 206 -32.92 23.76 8.60
N PHE A 207 -33.99 22.96 8.73
CA PHE A 207 -34.49 22.50 10.02
C PHE A 207 -33.90 21.13 10.41
N PRO A 208 -33.55 20.93 11.69
CA PRO A 208 -33.04 19.66 12.20
C PRO A 208 -34.19 18.64 12.30
N GLY A 209 -34.49 17.96 11.19
CA GLY A 209 -35.65 17.07 11.08
C GLY A 209 -35.74 16.00 12.18
N ALA A 210 -34.59 15.46 12.61
CA ALA A 210 -34.55 14.46 13.68
C ALA A 210 -34.89 15.02 15.06
N VAL A 211 -34.35 16.19 15.42
CA VAL A 211 -34.66 16.85 16.70
C VAL A 211 -36.14 17.21 16.76
N LEU A 212 -36.67 17.79 15.68
CA LEU A 212 -38.08 18.16 15.62
C LEU A 212 -38.99 16.93 15.71
N ALA A 213 -38.66 15.84 15.02
CA ALA A 213 -39.44 14.60 15.08
C ALA A 213 -39.46 14.01 16.50
N ILE A 214 -38.34 14.05 17.22
CA ILE A 214 -38.26 13.58 18.61
C ILE A 214 -39.05 14.47 19.56
N LEU A 215 -38.95 15.79 19.42
CA LEU A 215 -39.72 16.73 20.23
C LEU A 215 -41.23 16.57 20.01
N VAL A 216 -41.66 16.42 18.77
CA VAL A 216 -43.08 16.19 18.43
C VAL A 216 -43.58 14.86 18.99
N ALA A 217 -42.80 13.79 18.82
CA ALA A 217 -43.16 12.47 19.34
C ALA A 217 -43.22 12.45 20.88
N GLY A 218 -42.24 13.08 21.55
CA GLY A 218 -42.21 13.20 23.01
C GLY A 218 -43.37 14.04 23.55
N ALA A 219 -43.64 15.20 22.95
CA ALA A 219 -44.76 16.05 23.35
C ALA A 219 -46.10 15.35 23.16
N LEU A 220 -46.29 14.62 22.06
CA LEU A 220 -47.50 13.86 21.79
C LEU A 220 -47.69 12.71 22.79
N SER A 221 -46.63 11.94 23.05
CA SER A 221 -46.61 10.87 24.05
C SER A 221 -46.94 11.36 25.46
N PHE A 222 -46.42 12.54 25.82
CA PHE A 222 -46.67 13.16 27.11
C PHE A 222 -48.12 13.63 27.23
N TYR A 223 -48.61 14.44 26.27
CA TYR A 223 -49.95 15.01 26.32
C TYR A 223 -51.07 13.97 26.23
N MET A 224 -50.86 12.90 25.45
CA MET A 224 -51.84 11.83 25.29
C MET A 224 -51.82 10.80 26.43
N GLY A 225 -50.92 10.92 27.40
CA GLY A 225 -50.82 9.98 28.53
C GLY A 225 -50.43 8.55 28.13
N TRP A 226 -49.94 8.31 26.91
CA TRP A 226 -49.64 6.94 26.43
C TRP A 226 -48.48 6.25 27.16
N HIS A 227 -47.74 6.99 27.98
CA HIS A 227 -46.65 6.50 28.81
C HIS A 227 -47.09 6.11 30.24
N GLU A 228 -48.34 6.40 30.61
CA GLU A 228 -48.86 6.14 31.96
C GLU A 228 -49.07 4.64 32.24
N VAL A 229 -48.90 4.26 33.50
CA VAL A 229 -48.90 2.86 33.97
C VAL A 229 -50.29 2.20 33.83
N ASP A 230 -51.35 3.00 33.86
CA ASP A 230 -52.74 2.52 33.76
C ASP A 230 -53.09 1.90 32.39
N MET A 231 -52.24 2.08 31.38
CA MET A 231 -52.39 1.49 30.04
C MET A 231 -51.87 0.04 29.93
N ALA A 232 -51.38 -0.56 31.03
CA ALA A 232 -50.90 -1.94 31.14
C ALA A 232 -50.15 -2.45 29.89
N ASP A 233 -50.70 -3.45 29.19
CA ASP A 233 -50.09 -4.14 28.03
C ASP A 233 -49.87 -3.26 26.78
N ARG A 234 -50.42 -2.04 26.76
CA ARG A 234 -50.28 -1.09 25.63
C ARG A 234 -49.50 0.17 25.98
N ARG A 235 -48.85 0.21 27.15
CA ARG A 235 -48.02 1.34 27.54
C ARG A 235 -46.89 1.57 26.54
N LEU A 236 -46.67 2.83 26.18
CA LEU A 236 -45.57 3.24 25.33
C LEU A 236 -44.28 3.29 26.14
N GLU A 237 -43.29 2.47 25.79
CA GLU A 237 -41.98 2.49 26.46
C GLU A 237 -41.22 3.79 26.16
N ILE A 238 -40.72 4.42 27.22
CA ILE A 238 -39.97 5.68 27.21
C ILE A 238 -38.54 5.47 27.73
N VAL A 239 -37.69 6.49 27.59
CA VAL A 239 -36.29 6.44 28.07
C VAL A 239 -36.20 6.19 29.57
N ARG A 240 -37.11 6.75 30.37
CA ARG A 240 -37.19 6.52 31.82
C ARG A 240 -37.26 5.03 32.19
N ASP A 241 -37.83 4.19 31.33
CA ASP A 241 -37.94 2.74 31.58
C ASP A 241 -36.59 2.00 31.46
N ILE A 242 -35.55 2.65 30.91
CA ILE A 242 -34.17 2.14 30.91
C ILE A 242 -33.48 2.47 32.23
N GLY A 243 -33.84 3.62 32.81
CA GLY A 243 -33.28 4.18 34.03
C GLY A 243 -33.66 5.67 34.10
N VAL A 244 -33.72 6.23 35.31
CA VAL A 244 -33.99 7.66 35.47
C VAL A 244 -32.72 8.44 35.16
N ILE A 245 -32.82 9.43 34.27
CA ILE A 245 -31.76 10.43 34.11
C ILE A 245 -31.87 11.39 35.28
N GLU A 246 -30.93 11.29 36.23
CA GLU A 246 -30.81 12.24 37.33
C GLU A 246 -29.98 13.45 36.91
N ALA A 247 -30.42 14.66 37.25
CA ALA A 247 -29.73 15.90 36.94
C ALA A 247 -28.57 16.15 37.91
N SER A 248 -27.52 15.31 37.85
CA SER A 248 -26.35 15.44 38.74
C SER A 248 -25.05 15.02 38.04
N PHE A 249 -23.97 15.74 38.37
CA PHE A 249 -22.59 15.32 38.09
C PHE A 249 -21.89 14.74 39.33
N SER A 250 -22.65 14.36 40.36
CA SER A 250 -22.08 13.79 41.59
C SER A 250 -21.25 12.54 41.26
N GLY A 251 -20.01 12.53 41.76
CA GLY A 251 -19.07 11.41 41.55
C GLY A 251 -18.57 11.27 40.11
N ILE A 252 -18.67 12.31 39.26
CA ILE A 252 -18.09 12.24 37.91
C ILE A 252 -16.58 12.10 37.97
N PHE A 253 -15.87 12.89 38.77
CA PHE A 253 -14.42 12.74 38.93
C PHE A 253 -14.14 11.84 40.13
N GLN A 254 -13.50 10.70 39.89
CA GLN A 254 -13.06 9.76 40.91
C GLN A 254 -11.70 9.24 40.49
N ILE A 255 -10.73 9.32 41.41
CA ILE A 255 -9.46 8.61 41.22
C ILE A 255 -9.74 7.17 41.62
N PRO A 256 -9.60 6.17 40.72
CA PRO A 256 -9.80 4.79 41.09
C PRO A 256 -8.82 4.39 42.20
N ASP A 257 -9.34 3.95 43.35
CA ASP A 257 -8.52 3.62 44.53
C ASP A 257 -7.49 2.52 44.20
N LEU A 258 -7.83 1.65 43.24
CA LEU A 258 -7.01 0.54 42.77
C LEU A 258 -5.81 0.95 41.89
N LEU A 259 -5.68 2.24 41.52
CA LEU A 259 -4.51 2.72 40.78
C LEU A 259 -3.35 3.12 41.71
N PHE A 260 -3.64 3.44 42.98
CA PHE A 260 -2.66 3.97 43.93
C PHE A 260 -2.83 3.36 45.34
N PRO A 261 -2.15 2.24 45.66
CA PRO A 261 -1.20 1.48 44.84
C PRO A 261 -1.90 0.55 43.83
N LEU A 262 -1.25 0.33 42.69
CA LEU A 262 -1.76 -0.57 41.66
C LEU A 262 -1.86 -2.01 42.21
N SER A 263 -3.07 -2.57 42.26
CA SER A 263 -3.27 -3.97 42.68
C SER A 263 -2.66 -4.93 41.66
N PHE A 264 -1.48 -5.47 41.97
CA PHE A 264 -0.72 -6.33 41.04
C PHE A 264 -1.48 -7.62 40.71
N ASP A 265 -2.10 -8.27 41.70
CA ASP A 265 -2.82 -9.53 41.51
C ASP A 265 -4.04 -9.35 40.61
N LEU A 266 -4.85 -8.32 40.88
CA LEU A 266 -6.03 -8.00 40.05
C LEU A 266 -5.60 -7.59 38.64
N THR A 267 -4.58 -6.73 38.52
CA THR A 267 -4.05 -6.26 37.22
C THR A 267 -3.54 -7.43 36.38
N ARG A 268 -2.87 -8.41 37.00
CA ARG A 268 -2.39 -9.62 36.32
C ARG A 268 -3.54 -10.49 35.81
N GLU A 269 -4.60 -10.64 36.60
CA GLU A 269 -5.78 -11.43 36.20
C GLU A 269 -6.55 -10.78 35.05
N ILE A 270 -6.82 -9.47 35.13
CA ILE A 270 -7.59 -8.77 34.10
C ILE A 270 -6.75 -8.35 32.89
N GLY A 271 -5.41 -8.40 32.98
CA GLY A 271 -4.51 -7.83 31.96
C GLY A 271 -4.70 -8.40 30.56
N LEU A 272 -4.90 -9.72 30.43
CA LEU A 272 -5.18 -10.33 29.13
C LEU A 272 -6.56 -9.92 28.60
N GLY A 273 -7.56 -9.85 29.48
CA GLY A 273 -8.90 -9.36 29.15
C GLY A 273 -8.89 -7.89 28.71
N ALA A 274 -8.11 -7.04 29.38
CA ALA A 274 -7.90 -5.64 29.02
C ALA A 274 -7.27 -5.50 27.63
N ALA A 275 -6.27 -6.33 27.30
CA ALA A 275 -5.67 -6.35 25.98
C ALA A 275 -6.66 -6.79 24.88
N ALA A 276 -7.45 -7.83 25.14
CA ALA A 276 -8.49 -8.27 24.22
C ALA A 276 -9.55 -7.19 23.99
N LEU A 277 -10.04 -6.56 25.07
CA LEU A 277 -11.01 -5.46 25.02
C LEU A 277 -10.44 -4.21 24.32
N ALA A 278 -9.17 -3.89 24.52
CA ALA A 278 -8.47 -2.80 23.84
C ALA A 278 -8.42 -3.02 22.34
N VAL A 279 -7.99 -4.21 21.90
CA VAL A 279 -7.93 -4.60 20.50
C VAL A 279 -9.33 -4.56 19.88
N LEU A 280 -10.33 -5.13 20.56
CA LEU A 280 -11.73 -5.10 20.14
C LEU A 280 -12.23 -3.66 19.91
N GLY A 281 -12.00 -2.75 20.86
CA GLY A 281 -12.38 -1.34 20.72
C GLY A 281 -11.67 -0.64 19.56
N LEU A 282 -10.37 -0.89 19.34
CA LEU A 282 -9.66 -0.32 18.18
C LEU A 282 -10.20 -0.85 16.85
N ILE A 283 -10.50 -2.15 16.79
CA ILE A 283 -11.09 -2.77 15.60
C ILE A 283 -12.43 -2.15 15.30
N GLU A 284 -13.32 -2.04 16.29
CA GLU A 284 -14.64 -1.45 16.14
C GLU A 284 -14.53 0.01 15.67
N ALA A 285 -13.75 0.84 16.37
CA ALA A 285 -13.51 2.23 16.00
C ALA A 285 -12.93 2.39 14.57
N ALA A 286 -11.91 1.61 14.22
CA ALA A 286 -11.27 1.68 12.91
C ALA A 286 -12.20 1.25 11.77
N SER A 287 -12.95 0.18 12.00
CA SER A 287 -13.93 -0.39 11.09
C SER A 287 -15.02 0.62 10.75
N ILE A 288 -15.59 1.24 11.77
CA ILE A 288 -16.65 2.24 11.64
C ILE A 288 -16.11 3.52 11.00
N ALA A 289 -14.94 3.99 11.44
CA ALA A 289 -14.32 5.18 10.86
C ALA A 289 -14.10 4.98 9.36
N ARG A 290 -13.57 3.82 8.94
CA ARG A 290 -13.37 3.46 7.54
C ARG A 290 -14.68 3.38 6.76
N ALA A 291 -15.70 2.77 7.35
CA ALA A 291 -17.05 2.69 6.79
C ALA A 291 -17.62 4.07 6.47
N VAL A 292 -17.64 4.97 7.46
CA VAL A 292 -18.14 6.33 7.27
C VAL A 292 -17.21 7.16 6.37
N ALA A 293 -15.90 6.90 6.40
CA ALA A 293 -14.93 7.56 5.52
C ALA A 293 -15.12 7.21 4.06
N SER A 294 -15.50 5.97 3.75
CA SER A 294 -15.80 5.57 2.37
C SER A 294 -16.96 6.37 1.78
N GLN A 295 -17.94 6.77 2.60
CA GLN A 295 -19.09 7.57 2.18
C GLN A 295 -18.76 9.07 2.13
N SER A 296 -18.06 9.59 3.15
CA SER A 296 -17.71 11.01 3.27
C SER A 296 -16.49 11.45 2.45
N GLY A 297 -15.65 10.52 2.01
CA GLY A 297 -14.41 10.81 1.29
C GLY A 297 -13.28 11.35 2.19
N GLN A 298 -13.45 11.34 3.53
CA GLN A 298 -12.40 11.80 4.44
C GLN A 298 -11.17 10.86 4.40
N ARG A 299 -9.99 11.44 4.61
CA ARG A 299 -8.76 10.69 4.85
C ARG A 299 -8.60 10.45 6.35
N LEU A 300 -8.17 9.24 6.72
CA LEU A 300 -7.99 8.83 8.11
C LEU A 300 -6.52 8.51 8.40
N ASP A 301 -6.03 9.02 9.53
CA ASP A 301 -4.82 8.52 10.19
C ASP A 301 -5.24 7.63 11.36
N PHE A 302 -5.14 6.32 11.17
CA PHE A 302 -5.51 5.34 12.21
C PHE A 302 -4.59 5.36 13.42
N ASN A 303 -3.32 5.77 13.28
CA ASN A 303 -2.44 5.88 14.45
C ASN A 303 -2.94 6.99 15.38
N ARG A 304 -3.32 8.12 14.78
CA ARG A 304 -3.94 9.23 15.51
C ARG A 304 -5.30 8.84 16.08
N GLU A 305 -6.10 8.09 15.32
CA GLU A 305 -7.37 7.57 15.81
C GLU A 305 -7.18 6.68 17.05
N PHE A 306 -6.19 5.78 17.04
CA PHE A 306 -5.88 4.91 18.18
C PHE A 306 -5.41 5.70 19.41
N VAL A 307 -4.61 6.75 19.21
CA VAL A 307 -4.26 7.69 20.29
C VAL A 307 -5.51 8.37 20.84
N GLY A 308 -6.45 8.79 19.98
CA GLY A 308 -7.71 9.41 20.40
C GLY A 308 -8.59 8.49 21.24
N GLN A 309 -8.82 7.25 20.79
CA GLN A 309 -9.58 6.25 21.55
C GLN A 309 -8.89 5.92 22.88
N GLY A 310 -7.58 5.68 22.84
CA GLY A 310 -6.79 5.35 24.02
C GLY A 310 -6.79 6.48 25.06
N ALA A 311 -6.59 7.72 24.63
CA ALA A 311 -6.67 8.87 25.53
C ALA A 311 -8.07 9.08 26.10
N GLY A 312 -9.12 8.86 25.29
CA GLY A 312 -10.51 8.92 25.75
C GLY A 312 -10.81 7.94 26.88
N ASN A 313 -10.37 6.69 26.74
CA ASN A 313 -10.56 5.66 27.77
C ASN A 313 -9.62 5.86 28.98
N LEU A 314 -8.34 6.18 28.73
CA LEU A 314 -7.33 6.36 29.77
C LEU A 314 -7.67 7.53 30.69
N ALA A 315 -8.04 8.69 30.13
CA ALA A 315 -8.47 9.81 30.94
C ALA A 315 -9.90 9.61 31.45
N GLY A 316 -10.77 8.99 30.67
CA GLY A 316 -12.16 8.68 31.06
C GLY A 316 -12.27 7.85 32.33
N SER A 317 -11.31 6.95 32.62
CA SER A 317 -11.31 6.19 33.87
C SER A 317 -11.24 7.06 35.13
N PHE A 318 -10.69 8.27 35.04
CA PHE A 318 -10.69 9.26 36.14
C PHE A 318 -11.99 10.06 36.23
N PHE A 319 -12.83 9.97 35.19
CA PHE A 319 -14.15 10.61 35.11
C PHE A 319 -15.28 9.58 35.21
N SER A 320 -15.06 8.49 35.95
CA SER A 320 -16.03 7.42 36.18
C SER A 320 -16.60 6.83 34.87
N CYS A 321 -15.83 6.88 33.78
CA CYS A 321 -16.21 6.29 32.51
C CYS A 321 -15.69 4.85 32.44
N PHE A 322 -16.48 3.98 31.82
CA PHE A 322 -16.01 2.66 31.43
C PHE A 322 -15.51 2.68 29.97
N ALA A 323 -14.83 1.61 29.55
CA ALA A 323 -14.22 1.55 28.23
C ALA A 323 -15.26 1.73 27.11
N GLY A 324 -15.06 2.77 26.30
CA GLY A 324 -15.86 3.11 25.13
C GLY A 324 -15.11 2.90 23.83
N SER A 325 -15.85 2.92 22.74
CA SER A 325 -15.37 2.76 21.37
C SER A 325 -16.23 3.58 20.40
N GLY A 326 -15.85 3.61 19.12
CA GLY A 326 -16.66 4.20 18.07
C GLY A 326 -18.01 3.49 17.95
N SER A 327 -19.11 4.24 17.79
CA SER A 327 -20.44 3.66 17.56
C SER A 327 -20.86 3.87 16.12
N PHE A 328 -21.22 2.77 15.45
CA PHE A 328 -21.62 2.82 14.04
C PHE A 328 -22.86 3.67 13.85
N THR A 329 -23.86 3.44 14.70
CA THR A 329 -25.13 4.17 14.67
C THR A 329 -24.92 5.67 14.91
N ARG A 330 -24.22 6.06 15.98
CA ARG A 330 -23.95 7.48 16.29
C ARG A 330 -23.13 8.17 15.20
N SER A 331 -22.14 7.47 14.65
CA SER A 331 -21.28 8.01 13.58
C SER A 331 -22.04 8.16 12.25
N ALA A 332 -22.94 7.22 11.93
CA ALA A 332 -23.82 7.32 10.77
C ALA A 332 -24.79 8.49 10.93
N VAL A 333 -25.40 8.66 12.11
CA VAL A 333 -26.27 9.80 12.43
C VAL A 333 -25.52 11.11 12.26
N CYS A 334 -24.30 11.21 12.81
CA CYS A 334 -23.44 12.39 12.71
C CYS A 334 -23.23 12.79 11.24
N PHE A 335 -22.80 11.84 10.41
CA PHE A 335 -22.58 12.08 8.99
C PHE A 335 -23.87 12.45 8.23
N LYS A 336 -24.97 11.71 8.46
CA LYS A 336 -26.24 11.92 7.75
C LYS A 336 -26.98 13.18 8.18
N SER A 337 -26.77 13.63 9.42
CA SER A 337 -27.29 14.90 9.92
C SER A 337 -26.49 16.11 9.43
N GLY A 338 -25.46 15.88 8.59
CA GLY A 338 -24.67 16.93 7.97
C GLY A 338 -23.46 17.38 8.78
N GLY A 339 -23.01 16.59 9.76
CA GLY A 339 -21.73 16.82 10.43
C GLY A 339 -20.60 16.85 9.40
N ARG A 340 -19.70 17.83 9.51
CA ARG A 340 -18.63 18.12 8.55
C ARG A 340 -17.26 17.98 9.18
N THR A 341 -17.15 18.29 10.47
CA THR A 341 -15.87 18.31 11.18
C THR A 341 -15.95 17.53 12.49
N ARG A 342 -14.80 17.35 13.13
CA ARG A 342 -14.66 16.76 14.46
C ARG A 342 -15.46 17.51 15.53
N MET A 343 -15.80 18.79 15.29
CA MET A 343 -16.66 19.56 16.19
C MET A 343 -18.05 18.96 16.35
N ALA A 344 -18.56 18.19 15.38
CA ALA A 344 -19.87 17.53 15.54
C ALA A 344 -19.89 16.54 16.72
N ALA A 345 -18.82 15.77 16.92
CA ALA A 345 -18.68 14.88 18.06
C ALA A 345 -18.44 15.63 19.38
N ILE A 346 -17.70 16.75 19.34
CA ILE A 346 -17.52 17.65 20.50
C ILE A 346 -18.86 18.27 20.91
N PHE A 347 -19.64 18.80 19.97
CA PHE A 347 -20.98 19.28 20.22
C PHE A 347 -21.88 18.17 20.75
N SER A 348 -21.78 16.94 20.25
CA SER A 348 -22.51 15.82 20.83
C SER A 348 -22.18 15.62 22.31
N ALA A 349 -20.91 15.67 22.71
CA ALA A 349 -20.52 15.57 24.12
C ALA A 349 -21.09 16.74 24.94
N LEU A 350 -21.04 17.97 24.42
CA LEU A 350 -21.59 19.16 25.08
C LEU A 350 -23.12 19.10 25.21
N TRP A 351 -23.82 18.63 24.18
CA TRP A 351 -25.27 18.45 24.23
C TRP A 351 -25.67 17.33 25.18
N THR A 352 -24.90 16.25 25.26
CA THR A 352 -25.09 15.21 26.28
C THR A 352 -24.94 15.81 27.68
N ALA A 353 -23.89 16.60 27.93
CA ALA A 353 -23.68 17.30 29.20
C ALA A 353 -24.86 18.23 29.56
N LEU A 354 -25.32 19.02 28.58
CA LEU A 354 -26.44 19.93 28.74
C LEU A 354 -27.75 19.18 28.99
N THR A 355 -27.93 18.03 28.35
CA THR A 355 -29.12 17.19 28.52
C THR A 355 -29.21 16.66 29.94
N ILE A 356 -28.09 16.20 30.51
CA ILE A 356 -28.01 15.78 31.92
C ILE A 356 -28.38 16.94 32.85
N LEU A 357 -27.85 18.15 32.63
CA LEU A 357 -28.04 19.27 33.53
C LEU A 357 -29.42 19.94 33.46
N LEU A 358 -29.95 20.14 32.24
CA LEU A 358 -31.09 21.03 32.02
C LEU A 358 -32.32 20.33 31.44
N LEU A 359 -32.13 19.18 30.79
CA LEU A 359 -33.20 18.51 30.04
C LEU A 359 -33.46 17.08 30.53
N ALA A 360 -32.92 16.69 31.68
CA ALA A 360 -33.09 15.34 32.24
C ALA A 360 -34.57 14.99 32.37
N ASP A 361 -35.37 15.89 32.95
CA ASP A 361 -36.81 15.70 33.13
C ASP A 361 -37.53 15.49 31.80
N VAL A 362 -37.16 16.24 30.75
CA VAL A 362 -37.78 16.13 29.42
C VAL A 362 -37.30 14.87 28.70
N ALA A 363 -36.00 14.57 28.76
CA ALA A 363 -35.38 13.44 28.07
C ALA A 363 -35.93 12.09 28.56
N ASN A 364 -36.34 12.00 29.83
CA ASN A 364 -36.99 10.84 30.40
C ASN A 364 -38.30 10.44 29.68
N TYR A 365 -38.99 11.38 29.01
CA TYR A 365 -40.26 11.13 28.32
C TYR A 365 -40.12 10.81 26.82
N ILE A 366 -38.90 10.67 26.29
CA ILE A 366 -38.70 10.34 24.87
C ILE A 366 -39.18 8.90 24.60
N PRO A 367 -40.09 8.65 23.63
CA PRO A 367 -40.52 7.30 23.29
C PRO A 367 -39.44 6.48 22.59
N LYS A 368 -39.26 5.21 22.98
CA LYS A 368 -38.32 4.30 22.30
C LYS A 368 -38.70 4.06 20.83
N ALA A 369 -39.99 4.04 20.52
CA ALA A 369 -40.48 3.90 19.14
C ALA A 369 -40.07 5.05 18.22
N CYS A 370 -39.92 6.27 18.76
CA CYS A 370 -39.41 7.41 18.01
C CYS A 370 -37.94 7.19 17.61
N LEU A 371 -37.11 6.75 18.56
CA LEU A 371 -35.71 6.42 18.29
C LEU A 371 -35.59 5.29 17.26
N ALA A 372 -36.46 4.28 17.34
CA ALA A 372 -36.52 3.20 16.35
C ALA A 372 -36.81 3.75 14.94
N GLY A 373 -37.81 4.63 14.79
CA GLY A 373 -38.13 5.28 13.53
C GLY A 373 -36.96 6.09 12.95
N LEU A 374 -36.25 6.85 13.79
CA LEU A 374 -35.02 7.55 13.40
C LEU A 374 -33.96 6.59 12.86
N LEU A 375 -33.70 5.52 13.60
CA LEU A 375 -32.69 4.54 13.24
C LEU A 375 -33.03 3.75 11.97
N MET A 376 -34.31 3.50 11.69
CA MET A 376 -34.77 2.89 10.43
C MET A 376 -34.41 3.75 9.22
N VAL A 377 -34.63 5.06 9.28
CA VAL A 377 -34.27 5.99 8.20
C VAL A 377 -32.76 6.02 7.98
N ILE A 378 -31.99 6.02 9.07
CA ILE A 378 -30.53 6.06 9.01
C ILE A 378 -30.00 4.75 8.43
N ALA A 379 -30.48 3.60 8.92
CA ALA A 379 -30.15 2.27 8.41
C ALA A 379 -30.36 2.16 6.89
N TYR A 380 -31.51 2.62 6.38
CA TYR A 380 -31.78 2.65 4.94
C TYR A 380 -30.75 3.48 4.17
N SER A 381 -30.35 4.63 4.72
CA SER A 381 -29.38 5.53 4.09
C SER A 381 -27.94 4.98 4.04
N MET A 382 -27.63 3.92 4.79
CA MET A 382 -26.31 3.29 4.83
C MET A 382 -26.08 2.36 3.63
N ILE A 383 -27.16 1.91 2.99
CA ILE A 383 -27.11 0.98 1.86
C ILE A 383 -26.90 1.78 0.57
N ASP A 384 -25.63 1.91 0.15
CA ASP A 384 -25.27 2.57 -1.11
C ASP A 384 -25.48 1.62 -2.30
N LYS A 385 -26.70 1.61 -2.84
CA LYS A 385 -27.11 0.77 -3.99
C LYS A 385 -26.22 0.98 -5.20
N ARG A 386 -25.72 2.20 -5.44
CA ARG A 386 -24.90 2.52 -6.61
C ARG A 386 -23.53 1.87 -6.48
N ARG A 387 -22.87 2.03 -5.33
CA ARG A 387 -21.56 1.40 -5.07
C ARG A 387 -21.65 -0.11 -5.02
N MET A 388 -22.70 -0.66 -4.41
CA MET A 388 -22.96 -2.10 -4.44
C MET A 388 -23.04 -2.60 -5.88
N LEU A 389 -23.82 -1.93 -6.75
CA LEU A 389 -23.95 -2.34 -8.16
C LEU A 389 -22.61 -2.28 -8.92
N VAL A 390 -21.80 -1.24 -8.67
CA VAL A 390 -20.45 -1.14 -9.25
C VAL A 390 -19.58 -2.31 -8.80
N THR A 391 -19.51 -2.59 -7.49
CA THR A 391 -18.74 -3.71 -6.93
C THR A 391 -19.20 -5.07 -7.48
N LEU A 392 -20.52 -5.24 -7.68
CA LEU A 392 -21.07 -6.45 -8.27
C LEU A 392 -20.64 -6.65 -9.73
N ARG A 393 -20.39 -5.56 -10.47
CA ARG A 393 -19.95 -5.59 -11.87
C ARG A 393 -18.42 -5.62 -12.04
N SER A 394 -17.63 -5.31 -11.00
CA SER A 394 -16.16 -5.22 -11.09
C SER A 394 -15.43 -6.57 -11.23
N GLY A 395 -16.04 -7.70 -10.85
CA GLY A 395 -15.40 -9.02 -11.00
C GLY A 395 -15.88 -10.06 -9.98
N ARG A 396 -15.45 -11.33 -10.16
CA ARG A 396 -15.83 -12.44 -9.26
C ARG A 396 -15.27 -12.25 -7.85
N HIS A 397 -14.00 -11.86 -7.72
CA HIS A 397 -13.37 -11.65 -6.41
C HIS A 397 -14.04 -10.55 -5.59
N SER A 398 -14.33 -9.40 -6.20
CA SER A 398 -15.04 -8.30 -5.54
C SER A 398 -16.44 -8.71 -5.07
N ARG A 399 -17.17 -9.52 -5.86
CA ARG A 399 -18.46 -10.09 -5.45
C ARG A 399 -18.35 -11.03 -4.26
N MET A 400 -17.37 -11.93 -4.26
CA MET A 400 -17.14 -12.87 -3.16
C MET A 400 -16.83 -12.13 -1.86
N VAL A 401 -15.95 -11.14 -1.91
CA VAL A 401 -15.61 -10.32 -0.72
C VAL A 401 -16.83 -9.54 -0.22
N LEU A 402 -17.61 -8.93 -1.14
CA LEU A 402 -18.81 -8.18 -0.80
C LEU A 402 -19.84 -9.05 -0.07
N PHE A 403 -20.24 -10.18 -0.67
CA PHE A 403 -21.25 -11.07 -0.08
C PHE A 403 -20.73 -11.84 1.13
N GLY A 404 -19.45 -12.23 1.13
CA GLY A 404 -18.80 -12.84 2.28
C GLY A 404 -18.85 -11.90 3.49
N THR A 405 -18.46 -10.64 3.30
CA THR A 405 -18.50 -9.64 4.39
C THR A 405 -19.94 -9.36 4.82
N LEU A 406 -20.86 -9.12 3.87
CA LEU A 406 -22.27 -8.85 4.18
C LEU A 406 -22.90 -10.01 4.97
N GLY A 407 -22.69 -11.26 4.54
CA GLY A 407 -23.17 -12.45 5.23
C GLY A 407 -22.56 -12.58 6.62
N SER A 408 -21.24 -12.39 6.74
CA SER A 408 -20.57 -12.40 8.05
C SER A 408 -21.09 -11.31 8.98
N THR A 409 -21.42 -10.12 8.48
CA THR A 409 -22.01 -9.03 9.29
C THR A 409 -23.39 -9.38 9.85
N LEU A 410 -24.16 -10.22 9.16
CA LEU A 410 -25.48 -10.66 9.64
C LEU A 410 -25.38 -11.84 10.61
N ILE A 411 -24.35 -12.67 10.49
CA ILE A 411 -24.25 -13.93 11.25
C ILE A 411 -23.37 -13.79 12.49
N LEU A 412 -22.28 -13.02 12.39
CA LEU A 412 -21.25 -12.86 13.41
C LEU A 412 -21.36 -11.46 14.05
N PRO A 413 -20.78 -11.27 15.25
CA PRO A 413 -20.59 -9.93 15.80
C PRO A 413 -19.85 -9.02 14.80
N LEU A 414 -20.23 -7.75 14.79
CA LEU A 414 -19.92 -6.80 13.72
C LEU A 414 -18.41 -6.69 13.46
N GLU A 415 -17.61 -6.64 14.51
CA GLU A 415 -16.15 -6.60 14.52
C GLU A 415 -15.49 -7.77 13.75
N TYR A 416 -16.01 -9.00 13.86
CA TYR A 416 -15.43 -10.16 13.20
C TYR A 416 -15.71 -10.16 11.69
N ALA A 417 -16.81 -9.54 11.26
CA ALA A 417 -17.19 -9.52 9.85
C ALA A 417 -16.13 -8.83 8.97
N ILE A 418 -15.49 -7.77 9.48
CA ILE A 418 -14.41 -7.11 8.75
C ILE A 418 -13.16 -7.99 8.67
N PHE A 419 -12.82 -8.75 9.70
CA PHE A 419 -11.71 -9.70 9.60
C PHE A 419 -11.98 -10.76 8.56
N VAL A 420 -13.18 -11.36 8.55
CA VAL A 420 -13.53 -12.33 7.54
C VAL A 420 -13.42 -11.71 6.14
N GLY A 421 -13.93 -10.49 5.96
CA GLY A 421 -13.82 -9.75 4.70
C GLY A 421 -12.37 -9.46 4.29
N VAL A 422 -11.53 -9.00 5.23
CA VAL A 422 -10.11 -8.70 5.00
C VAL A 422 -9.32 -9.96 4.67
N THR A 423 -9.49 -11.02 5.47
CA THR A 423 -8.84 -12.31 5.25
C THR A 423 -9.25 -12.89 3.91
N LEU A 424 -10.54 -12.89 3.58
CA LEU A 424 -11.03 -13.32 2.27
C LEU A 424 -10.43 -12.45 1.15
N SER A 425 -10.36 -11.13 1.33
CA SER A 425 -9.75 -10.22 0.37
C SER A 425 -8.26 -10.47 0.20
N LEU A 426 -7.53 -10.81 1.27
CA LEU A 426 -6.10 -11.08 1.25
C LEU A 426 -5.80 -12.44 0.62
N VAL A 427 -6.56 -13.48 0.97
CA VAL A 427 -6.44 -14.82 0.36
C VAL A 427 -6.71 -14.73 -1.15
N LEU A 428 -7.74 -13.99 -1.56
CA LEU A 428 -8.03 -13.79 -2.98
C LEU A 428 -6.96 -12.94 -3.68
N LEU A 429 -6.40 -11.93 -3.01
CA LEU A 429 -5.27 -11.15 -3.54
C LEU A 429 -4.05 -12.05 -3.77
N LEU A 430 -3.67 -12.85 -2.77
CA LEU A 430 -2.55 -13.79 -2.86
C LEU A 430 -2.74 -14.83 -3.98
N ARG A 431 -3.98 -15.22 -4.25
CA ARG A 431 -4.30 -16.12 -5.37
C ARG A 431 -4.11 -15.43 -6.72
N VAL A 432 -4.46 -14.15 -6.84
CA VAL A 432 -4.31 -13.38 -8.10
C VAL A 432 -2.85 -12.99 -8.35
N THR A 433 -2.12 -12.58 -7.32
CA THR A 433 -0.70 -12.21 -7.45
C THR A 433 0.20 -13.41 -7.72
N GLY A 434 -0.27 -14.64 -7.44
CA GLY A 434 0.50 -15.86 -7.66
C GLY A 434 0.61 -16.30 -9.12
N GLU A 435 -0.12 -15.66 -10.04
CA GLU A 435 -0.06 -15.96 -11.47
C GLU A 435 0.94 -15.01 -12.16
N THR A 436 2.10 -15.54 -12.56
CA THR A 436 3.02 -14.83 -13.46
C THR A 436 2.52 -14.89 -14.89
N ASP A 437 2.48 -13.73 -15.55
CA ASP A 437 2.08 -13.65 -16.95
C ASP A 437 3.31 -13.90 -17.84
N LEU A 438 3.16 -14.84 -18.76
CA LEU A 438 4.20 -15.25 -19.68
C LEU A 438 3.73 -14.98 -21.09
N THR A 439 4.54 -14.22 -21.81
CA THR A 439 4.35 -13.96 -23.25
C THR A 439 5.62 -14.31 -23.99
N GLN A 440 5.50 -14.68 -25.26
CA GLN A 440 6.68 -14.87 -26.11
C GLN A 440 6.81 -13.70 -27.08
N LEU A 441 8.04 -13.23 -27.27
CA LEU A 441 8.37 -12.17 -28.21
C LEU A 441 8.93 -12.79 -29.49
N VAL A 442 8.32 -12.49 -30.63
CA VAL A 442 8.78 -12.95 -31.94
C VAL A 442 9.36 -11.75 -32.71
N PRO A 443 10.60 -11.82 -33.20
CA PRO A 443 11.21 -10.72 -33.94
C PRO A 443 10.49 -10.45 -35.26
N ARG A 444 10.24 -9.17 -35.57
CA ARG A 444 9.60 -8.71 -36.80
C ARG A 444 10.65 -8.31 -37.85
N SER A 445 10.31 -8.42 -39.13
CA SER A 445 11.23 -8.20 -40.26
C SER A 445 11.74 -6.75 -40.41
N ASP A 446 11.03 -5.78 -39.85
CA ASP A 446 11.24 -4.33 -40.02
C ASP A 446 11.77 -3.65 -38.75
N SER A 447 12.48 -4.40 -37.88
CA SER A 447 12.91 -4.02 -36.52
C SER A 447 11.76 -3.82 -35.52
N GLY A 448 11.62 -4.77 -34.60
CA GLY A 448 10.60 -4.80 -33.55
C GLY A 448 10.32 -6.22 -33.05
N PHE A 449 9.44 -6.35 -32.05
CA PHE A 449 8.99 -7.63 -31.53
C PHE A 449 7.47 -7.65 -31.42
N ASP A 450 6.84 -8.73 -31.88
CA ASP A 450 5.42 -8.99 -31.68
C ASP A 450 5.21 -9.87 -30.44
N GLU A 451 4.25 -9.48 -29.60
CA GLU A 451 3.83 -10.27 -28.42
C GLU A 451 2.84 -11.36 -28.85
N VAL A 452 3.23 -12.61 -28.65
CA VAL A 452 2.43 -13.79 -28.96
C VAL A 452 2.08 -14.51 -27.66
N PRO A 453 0.83 -15.03 -27.51
CA PRO A 453 0.50 -15.88 -26.37
C PRO A 453 1.50 -17.04 -26.26
N PHE A 454 1.93 -17.35 -25.03
CA PHE A 454 3.04 -18.28 -24.76
C PHE A 454 2.93 -19.66 -25.45
N ASN A 455 1.71 -20.14 -25.72
CA ASN A 455 1.44 -21.44 -26.34
C ASN A 455 1.23 -21.39 -27.88
N ARG A 456 1.45 -20.26 -28.54
CA ARG A 456 1.17 -20.09 -29.97
C ARG A 456 2.37 -19.71 -30.83
N ALA A 457 3.55 -19.56 -30.23
CA ALA A 457 4.76 -19.22 -30.98
C ALA A 457 5.29 -20.43 -31.76
N ALA A 458 5.84 -20.17 -32.95
CA ALA A 458 6.46 -21.20 -33.76
C ALA A 458 7.80 -21.66 -33.14
N PRO A 459 8.18 -22.94 -33.30
CA PRO A 459 9.51 -23.42 -32.91
C PRO A 459 10.62 -22.58 -33.56
N SER A 460 11.58 -22.14 -32.74
CA SER A 460 12.69 -21.29 -33.16
C SER A 460 13.97 -21.69 -32.43
N PRO A 461 15.16 -21.54 -33.06
CA PRO A 461 16.44 -21.72 -32.37
C PRO A 461 16.66 -20.72 -31.22
N ILE A 462 15.98 -19.56 -31.29
CA ILE A 462 16.01 -18.52 -30.24
C ILE A 462 14.59 -18.30 -29.75
N VAL A 463 14.37 -18.55 -28.46
CA VAL A 463 13.07 -18.33 -27.80
C VAL A 463 13.20 -17.14 -26.86
N ILE A 464 12.35 -16.13 -27.03
CA ILE A 464 12.33 -14.94 -26.16
C ILE A 464 11.08 -15.00 -25.30
N VAL A 465 11.26 -15.14 -24.00
CA VAL A 465 10.18 -15.18 -23.02
C VAL A 465 10.18 -13.86 -22.26
N ASN A 466 9.06 -13.16 -22.30
CA ASN A 466 8.79 -11.96 -21.54
C ASN A 466 8.03 -12.35 -20.27
N MET A 467 8.65 -12.08 -19.11
CA MET A 467 8.10 -12.39 -17.80
C MET A 467 7.62 -11.10 -17.14
N GLU A 468 6.33 -11.06 -16.81
CA GLU A 468 5.71 -9.92 -16.15
C GLU A 468 5.01 -10.35 -14.85
N GLY A 469 5.05 -9.48 -13.84
CA GLY A 469 4.37 -9.68 -12.56
C GLY A 469 5.29 -9.87 -11.36
N ASP A 470 4.73 -10.36 -10.26
CA ASP A 470 5.42 -10.56 -8.98
C ASP A 470 5.89 -12.02 -8.87
N LEU A 471 7.20 -12.26 -8.86
CA LEU A 471 7.77 -13.59 -8.69
C LEU A 471 8.15 -13.82 -7.23
N TYR A 472 7.31 -14.59 -6.54
CA TYR A 472 7.55 -15.08 -5.18
C TYR A 472 7.29 -16.59 -5.11
N PHE A 473 7.46 -17.18 -3.93
CA PHE A 473 7.43 -18.63 -3.72
C PHE A 473 6.20 -19.35 -4.31
N ALA A 474 5.02 -18.73 -4.30
CA ALA A 474 3.81 -19.39 -4.81
C ALA A 474 3.74 -19.44 -6.35
N ALA A 475 4.38 -18.48 -7.03
CA ALA A 475 4.40 -18.44 -8.50
C ALA A 475 5.52 -19.28 -9.12
N ALA A 476 6.55 -19.63 -8.32
CA ALA A 476 7.75 -20.31 -8.80
C ALA A 476 7.48 -21.73 -9.33
N GLU A 477 6.61 -22.50 -8.67
CA GLU A 477 6.28 -23.88 -9.09
C GLU A 477 5.54 -23.92 -10.43
N ASP A 478 4.51 -23.08 -10.59
CA ASP A 478 3.75 -22.99 -11.85
C ASP A 478 4.61 -22.45 -13.00
N LEU A 479 5.53 -21.53 -12.69
CA LEU A 479 6.42 -20.92 -13.67
C LEU A 479 7.42 -21.94 -14.23
N ASP A 480 8.00 -22.78 -13.38
CA ASP A 480 8.99 -23.79 -13.80
C ASP A 480 8.41 -24.77 -14.83
N TYR A 481 7.20 -25.29 -14.57
CA TYR A 481 6.50 -26.15 -15.52
C TYR A 481 6.25 -25.44 -16.85
N LYS A 482 5.72 -24.20 -16.82
CA LYS A 482 5.44 -23.42 -18.04
C LYS A 482 6.70 -23.15 -18.84
N MET A 483 7.79 -22.73 -18.20
CA MET A 483 9.04 -22.39 -18.88
C MET A 483 9.70 -23.60 -19.56
N LEU A 484 9.53 -24.81 -19.03
CA LEU A 484 10.03 -26.01 -19.70
C LEU A 484 9.23 -26.38 -20.97
N THR A 485 7.96 -25.96 -21.08
CA THR A 485 7.12 -26.27 -22.24
C THR A 485 7.48 -25.51 -23.52
N CYS A 486 8.16 -24.36 -23.43
CA CYS A 486 8.58 -23.60 -24.61
C CYS A 486 9.87 -24.13 -25.26
N ILE A 487 10.52 -25.11 -24.62
CA ILE A 487 11.78 -25.68 -25.10
C ILE A 487 11.48 -26.75 -26.15
N THR A 488 11.84 -26.48 -27.40
CA THR A 488 11.75 -27.45 -28.49
C THR A 488 13.13 -28.07 -28.78
N PRO A 489 13.22 -29.22 -29.49
CA PRO A 489 14.50 -29.79 -29.89
C PRO A 489 15.38 -28.85 -30.73
N GLN A 490 14.78 -27.84 -31.36
CA GLN A 490 15.47 -26.84 -32.18
C GLN A 490 16.07 -25.70 -31.35
N THR A 491 15.59 -25.49 -30.12
CA THR A 491 15.97 -24.38 -29.25
C THR A 491 17.44 -24.50 -28.83
N ARG A 492 18.21 -23.43 -29.06
CA ARG A 492 19.65 -23.34 -28.72
C ARG A 492 19.93 -22.24 -27.72
N VAL A 493 19.12 -21.18 -27.71
CA VAL A 493 19.22 -20.06 -26.78
C VAL A 493 17.83 -19.67 -26.27
N VAL A 494 17.73 -19.40 -24.97
CA VAL A 494 16.54 -18.82 -24.34
C VAL A 494 16.89 -17.43 -23.81
N ILE A 495 16.11 -16.42 -24.20
CA ILE A 495 16.21 -15.06 -23.67
C ILE A 495 15.08 -14.84 -22.68
N LEU A 496 15.42 -14.53 -21.42
CA LEU A 496 14.46 -14.10 -20.40
C LEU A 496 14.46 -12.59 -20.26
N ARG A 497 13.34 -11.96 -20.60
CA ARG A 497 13.12 -10.53 -20.40
C ARG A 497 12.40 -10.31 -19.07
N MET A 498 13.06 -9.59 -18.16
CA MET A 498 12.64 -9.39 -16.77
C MET A 498 12.38 -7.92 -16.41
N LYS A 499 12.27 -7.03 -17.41
CA LYS A 499 12.09 -5.58 -17.19
C LYS A 499 10.85 -5.22 -16.36
N ARG A 500 9.81 -6.05 -16.36
CA ARG A 500 8.58 -5.84 -15.58
C ARG A 500 8.40 -6.91 -14.50
N LEU A 501 9.47 -7.61 -14.16
CA LEU A 501 9.46 -8.64 -13.14
C LEU A 501 9.83 -8.02 -11.79
N ARG A 502 8.96 -8.23 -10.80
CA ARG A 502 9.24 -7.90 -9.41
C ARG A 502 9.54 -9.20 -8.68
N ALA A 503 10.81 -9.59 -8.70
CA ALA A 503 11.25 -10.80 -8.02
C ALA A 503 11.60 -10.47 -6.56
N VAL A 504 10.99 -11.19 -5.62
CA VAL A 504 11.21 -10.96 -4.19
C VAL A 504 11.77 -12.22 -3.54
N GLY A 505 12.97 -12.09 -2.97
CA GLY A 505 13.54 -13.07 -2.06
C GLY A 505 14.26 -14.25 -2.72
N SER A 506 14.69 -15.20 -1.89
CA SER A 506 15.51 -16.36 -2.29
C SER A 506 14.77 -17.34 -3.20
N SER A 507 13.46 -17.48 -3.07
CA SER A 507 12.66 -18.43 -3.86
C SER A 507 12.69 -18.12 -5.35
N ALA A 508 12.66 -16.85 -5.73
CA ALA A 508 12.76 -16.44 -7.13
C ALA A 508 14.15 -16.78 -7.72
N MET A 509 15.22 -16.62 -6.94
CA MET A 509 16.57 -16.98 -7.37
C MET A 509 16.75 -18.49 -7.50
N ALA A 510 16.24 -19.26 -6.54
CA ALA A 510 16.31 -20.71 -6.60
C ALA A 510 15.61 -21.27 -7.86
N MET A 511 14.49 -20.66 -8.25
CA MET A 511 13.79 -21.01 -9.49
C MET A 511 14.61 -20.65 -10.74
N LEU A 512 15.20 -19.46 -10.80
CA LEU A 512 16.06 -19.06 -11.92
C LEU A 512 17.34 -19.91 -12.02
N GLU A 513 17.93 -20.29 -10.89
CA GLU A 513 19.09 -21.18 -10.81
C GLU A 513 18.72 -22.59 -11.29
N HIS A 514 17.59 -23.14 -10.81
CA HIS A 514 17.07 -24.41 -11.30
C HIS A 514 16.82 -24.39 -12.81
N TYR A 515 16.20 -23.33 -13.31
CA TYR A 515 15.93 -23.18 -14.74
C TYR A 515 17.23 -23.11 -15.56
N TRP A 516 18.22 -22.35 -15.08
CA TRP A 516 19.55 -22.31 -15.70
C TRP A 516 20.22 -23.69 -15.72
N GLU A 517 20.18 -24.45 -14.62
CA GLU A 517 20.75 -25.80 -14.56
C GLU A 517 20.09 -26.74 -15.58
N VAL A 518 18.76 -26.70 -15.71
CA VAL A 518 18.02 -27.54 -16.67
C VAL A 518 18.38 -27.17 -18.11
N LEU A 519 18.51 -25.88 -18.43
CA LEU A 519 18.95 -25.42 -19.75
C LEU A 519 20.40 -25.83 -20.04
N SER A 520 21.28 -25.65 -19.06
CA SER A 520 22.71 -26.01 -19.17
C SER A 520 22.90 -27.50 -19.43
N LYS A 521 22.16 -28.38 -18.72
CA LYS A 521 22.16 -29.84 -18.96
C LYS A 521 21.69 -30.22 -20.37
N LYS A 522 20.79 -29.44 -20.98
CA LYS A 522 20.32 -29.61 -22.37
C LYS A 522 21.22 -28.91 -23.40
N ASN A 523 22.34 -28.32 -22.96
CA ASN A 523 23.26 -27.52 -23.78
C ASN A 523 22.56 -26.32 -24.46
N ILE A 524 21.57 -25.73 -23.80
CA ILE A 524 20.86 -24.52 -24.23
C ILE A 524 21.40 -23.33 -23.43
N GLN A 525 21.80 -22.26 -24.11
CA GLN A 525 22.33 -21.07 -23.43
C GLN A 525 21.19 -20.20 -22.88
N LEU A 526 21.33 -19.73 -21.64
CA LEU A 526 20.44 -18.74 -21.05
C LEU A 526 21.02 -17.33 -21.22
N VAL A 527 20.21 -16.41 -21.71
CA VAL A 527 20.49 -14.96 -21.77
C VAL A 527 19.40 -14.23 -21.00
N VAL A 528 19.77 -13.25 -20.18
CA VAL A 528 18.81 -12.47 -19.39
C VAL A 528 18.89 -11.00 -19.77
N CYS A 529 17.74 -10.33 -19.88
CA CYS A 529 17.68 -8.93 -20.26
C CYS A 529 16.63 -8.14 -19.48
N GLY A 530 16.83 -6.82 -19.37
CA GLY A 530 15.95 -5.95 -18.61
C GLY A 530 16.15 -6.09 -17.10
N ILE A 531 17.38 -6.33 -16.65
CA ILE A 531 17.70 -6.40 -15.21
C ILE A 531 17.68 -4.99 -14.61
N GLU A 532 16.88 -4.78 -13.56
CA GLU A 532 16.90 -3.58 -12.72
C GLU A 532 17.85 -3.76 -11.51
N ASP A 533 18.26 -2.65 -10.89
CA ASP A 533 19.24 -2.62 -9.79
C ASP A 533 18.89 -3.53 -8.60
N GLU A 534 17.60 -3.65 -8.25
CA GLU A 534 17.16 -4.55 -7.16
C GLU A 534 17.40 -6.01 -7.51
N LEU A 535 17.06 -6.42 -8.74
CA LEU A 535 17.26 -7.78 -9.21
C LEU A 535 18.75 -8.11 -9.37
N GLU A 536 19.56 -7.16 -9.83
CA GLU A 536 21.02 -7.31 -9.92
C GLU A 536 21.64 -7.65 -8.56
N LYS A 537 21.25 -6.93 -7.50
CA LYS A 537 21.78 -7.16 -6.14
C LYS A 537 21.50 -8.57 -5.67
N VAL A 538 20.28 -9.06 -5.91
CA VAL A 538 19.85 -10.40 -5.51
C VAL A 538 20.54 -11.48 -6.36
N MET A 539 20.70 -11.27 -7.67
CA MET A 539 21.46 -12.19 -8.56
C MET A 539 22.95 -12.25 -8.23
N THR A 540 23.53 -11.13 -7.79
CA THR A 540 24.93 -11.07 -7.36
C THR A 540 25.11 -11.80 -6.03
N GLY A 541 24.20 -11.60 -5.07
CA GLY A 541 24.23 -12.28 -3.77
C GLY A 541 24.01 -13.79 -3.83
N SER A 542 23.24 -14.28 -4.80
CA SER A 542 23.01 -15.72 -5.02
C SER A 542 24.13 -16.42 -5.81
N GLY A 543 25.01 -15.67 -6.48
CA GLY A 543 26.05 -16.24 -7.35
C GLY A 543 25.58 -16.60 -8.76
N LEU A 544 24.27 -16.53 -9.04
CA LEU A 544 23.68 -16.80 -10.36
C LEU A 544 24.28 -15.90 -11.46
N ARG A 545 24.62 -14.65 -11.12
CA ARG A 545 25.32 -13.73 -12.03
C ARG A 545 26.62 -14.33 -12.60
N LYS A 546 27.42 -14.98 -11.75
CA LYS A 546 28.68 -15.61 -12.17
C LYS A 546 28.44 -16.86 -13.01
N GLN A 547 27.39 -17.63 -12.71
CA GLN A 547 27.03 -18.85 -13.44
C GLN A 547 26.52 -18.55 -14.87
N ILE A 548 25.67 -17.52 -15.04
CA ILE A 548 25.15 -17.09 -16.35
C ILE A 548 26.26 -16.45 -17.20
N GLY A 549 27.17 -15.72 -16.56
CA GLY A 549 28.25 -14.95 -17.19
C GLY A 549 27.80 -13.56 -17.62
N GLU A 550 28.61 -12.54 -17.34
CA GLU A 550 28.31 -11.12 -17.62
C GLU A 550 27.91 -10.88 -19.07
N GLN A 551 28.55 -11.59 -20.01
CA GLN A 551 28.30 -11.49 -21.45
C GLN A 551 26.88 -11.91 -21.89
N ASN A 552 26.10 -12.51 -20.99
CA ASN A 552 24.73 -12.95 -21.24
C ASN A 552 23.71 -12.17 -20.38
N ILE A 553 24.14 -11.07 -19.74
CA ILE A 553 23.31 -10.24 -18.85
C ILE A 553 23.20 -8.82 -19.44
N PHE A 554 21.97 -8.39 -19.72
CA PHE A 554 21.68 -7.07 -20.27
C PHE A 554 20.77 -6.27 -19.33
N TYR A 555 21.24 -5.09 -18.91
CA TYR A 555 20.54 -4.22 -17.98
C TYR A 555 19.37 -3.49 -18.63
N ALA A 556 18.40 -3.07 -17.80
CA ALA A 556 17.28 -2.28 -18.26
C ALA A 556 17.74 -0.89 -18.73
N ASP A 557 17.36 -0.51 -19.96
CA ASP A 557 17.53 0.85 -20.49
C ASP A 557 16.16 1.54 -20.59
N ASN A 558 16.17 2.87 -20.61
CA ASN A 558 15.00 3.71 -20.83
C ASN A 558 14.45 3.59 -22.25
N LYS A 559 15.29 3.27 -23.25
CA LYS A 559 14.78 3.01 -24.60
C LYS A 559 14.00 1.69 -24.65
N LEU A 560 12.91 1.70 -25.41
CA LEU A 560 12.07 0.53 -25.60
C LEU A 560 12.87 -0.57 -26.32
N PHE A 561 12.80 -1.79 -25.81
CA PHE A 561 13.43 -3.01 -26.37
C PHE A 561 14.96 -3.03 -26.55
N GLN A 562 15.70 -1.94 -26.30
CA GLN A 562 17.15 -1.92 -26.49
C GLN A 562 17.88 -3.09 -25.79
N SER A 563 17.57 -3.36 -24.52
CA SER A 563 18.15 -4.49 -23.79
C SER A 563 17.79 -5.85 -24.40
N THR A 564 16.60 -5.94 -25.00
CA THR A 564 16.10 -7.15 -25.67
C THR A 564 16.73 -7.33 -27.06
N GLU A 565 16.97 -6.25 -27.79
CA GLU A 565 17.69 -6.26 -29.07
C GLU A 565 19.15 -6.70 -28.88
N LEU A 566 19.83 -6.17 -27.85
CA LEU A 566 21.19 -6.59 -27.49
C LEU A 566 21.24 -8.08 -27.10
N ALA A 567 20.27 -8.53 -26.31
CA ALA A 567 20.16 -9.95 -25.95
C ALA A 567 19.87 -10.84 -27.16
N PHE A 568 19.03 -10.37 -28.10
CA PHE A 568 18.73 -11.08 -29.34
C PHE A 568 19.94 -11.18 -30.26
N ALA A 569 20.70 -10.09 -30.42
CA ALA A 569 21.96 -10.08 -31.14
C ALA A 569 22.95 -11.10 -30.56
N ARG A 570 23.10 -11.13 -29.23
CA ARG A 570 23.95 -12.11 -28.54
C ARG A 570 23.48 -13.55 -28.78
N ALA A 571 22.16 -13.79 -28.74
CA ALA A 571 21.61 -15.11 -29.01
C ALA A 571 21.87 -15.57 -30.45
N MET A 572 21.72 -14.67 -31.43
CA MET A 572 22.05 -14.95 -32.84
C MET A 572 23.51 -15.36 -33.01
N SER A 573 24.44 -14.63 -32.37
CA SER A 573 25.87 -14.95 -32.47
C SER A 573 26.20 -16.33 -31.88
N ILE A 574 25.55 -16.73 -30.78
CA ILE A 574 25.72 -18.07 -30.19
C ILE A 574 25.21 -19.15 -31.14
N VAL A 575 24.07 -18.93 -31.81
CA VAL A 575 23.51 -19.88 -32.78
C VAL A 575 24.43 -20.02 -34.00
N GLU A 576 24.95 -18.91 -34.52
CA GLU A 576 25.86 -18.90 -35.67
C GLU A 576 27.21 -19.54 -35.36
N MET A 577 27.82 -19.23 -34.21
CA MET A 577 29.05 -19.90 -33.75
C MET A 577 28.87 -21.42 -33.62
N ARG A 578 27.72 -21.87 -33.14
CA ARG A 578 27.42 -23.31 -33.03
C ARG A 578 27.21 -23.95 -34.42
N ARG A 579 26.58 -23.22 -35.35
CA ARG A 579 26.43 -23.67 -36.74
C ARG A 579 27.78 -23.76 -37.46
N SER A 580 28.64 -22.76 -37.32
CA SER A 580 29.96 -22.74 -37.96
C SER A 580 30.89 -23.82 -37.37
N LYS A 581 30.83 -24.06 -36.06
CA LYS A 581 31.54 -25.18 -35.41
C LYS A 581 31.04 -26.53 -35.92
N ALA A 582 29.72 -26.73 -36.01
CA ALA A 582 29.15 -27.96 -36.56
C ALA A 582 29.49 -28.17 -38.06
N ALA A 583 29.56 -27.10 -38.85
CA ALA A 583 29.97 -27.16 -40.25
C ALA A 583 31.46 -27.51 -40.40
N ARG A 584 32.32 -27.00 -39.51
CA ARG A 584 33.75 -27.37 -39.44
C ARG A 584 33.95 -28.83 -39.01
N ASP A 585 33.20 -29.30 -38.02
CA ASP A 585 33.28 -30.68 -37.54
C ASP A 585 32.75 -31.70 -38.59
N ASN A 586 31.83 -31.28 -39.47
CA ASN A 586 31.30 -32.10 -40.57
C ASN A 586 32.09 -31.99 -41.90
N GLY A 587 33.25 -31.32 -41.91
CA GLY A 587 34.14 -31.27 -43.08
C GLY A 587 33.66 -30.38 -44.25
N THR A 588 32.61 -29.59 -44.06
CA THR A 588 32.14 -28.61 -45.06
C THR A 588 32.72 -27.23 -44.73
N VAL A 589 33.85 -26.90 -45.34
CA VAL A 589 34.44 -25.55 -45.27
C VAL A 589 33.62 -24.60 -46.16
N PRO A 590 33.06 -23.50 -45.64
CA PRO A 590 32.56 -22.43 -46.51
C PRO A 590 33.77 -21.70 -47.10
N ASP A 591 33.76 -21.52 -48.42
CA ASP A 591 34.77 -20.77 -49.16
C ASP A 591 34.94 -19.36 -48.56
N ALA A 592 36.17 -19.02 -48.16
CA ALA A 592 36.53 -17.73 -47.57
C ALA A 592 36.65 -16.59 -48.62
N SER A 593 36.01 -16.73 -49.78
CA SER A 593 36.16 -15.81 -50.92
C SER A 593 34.99 -14.84 -51.13
N SER A 594 34.00 -14.79 -50.22
CA SER A 594 32.86 -13.87 -50.32
C SER A 594 32.59 -12.99 -49.10
N ALA A 595 33.57 -12.83 -48.19
CA ALA A 595 33.50 -11.81 -47.14
C ALA A 595 34.33 -10.61 -47.57
N ASP A 596 33.67 -9.53 -47.99
CA ASP A 596 34.30 -8.23 -48.21
C ASP A 596 35.14 -7.87 -46.98
N SER A 597 36.46 -7.93 -47.13
CA SER A 597 37.40 -7.69 -46.05
C SER A 597 37.36 -6.21 -45.65
N LEU A 598 36.68 -5.90 -44.53
CA LEU A 598 36.78 -4.62 -43.86
C LEU A 598 38.25 -4.36 -43.48
N THR A 599 38.90 -3.44 -44.19
CA THR A 599 40.28 -2.98 -43.92
C THR A 599 40.29 -2.01 -42.73
N ALA A 600 41.41 -1.88 -42.00
CA ALA A 600 41.57 -0.96 -40.86
C ALA A 600 41.11 0.49 -41.16
N ARG A 601 41.27 0.92 -42.42
CA ARG A 601 40.82 2.23 -42.94
C ARG A 601 39.30 2.40 -42.98
N SER A 602 38.55 1.29 -43.10
CA SER A 602 37.08 1.28 -43.08
C SER A 602 36.53 1.38 -41.65
N ILE A 603 37.15 0.67 -40.71
CA ILE A 603 36.81 0.68 -39.28
C ILE A 603 37.02 2.06 -38.66
N LEU A 604 38.09 2.76 -39.03
CA LEU A 604 38.45 4.09 -38.52
C LEU A 604 37.76 5.25 -39.27
N SER A 605 36.85 4.96 -40.21
CA SER A 605 36.12 6.03 -40.91
C SER A 605 35.14 6.74 -39.96
N PRO A 606 34.99 8.07 -40.03
CA PRO A 606 34.12 8.86 -39.15
C PRO A 606 32.61 8.54 -39.29
N CYS A 607 32.25 7.59 -40.16
CA CYS A 607 30.87 7.15 -40.35
C CYS A 607 30.49 5.88 -39.57
N ILE A 608 31.44 5.08 -39.07
CA ILE A 608 31.17 3.76 -38.47
C ILE A 608 31.27 3.75 -36.93
N LEU A 609 32.09 4.61 -36.33
CA LEU A 609 32.25 4.66 -34.86
C LEU A 609 31.66 5.96 -34.28
N ARG A 610 30.43 5.89 -33.76
CA ARG A 610 29.84 6.92 -32.89
C ARG A 610 29.63 6.35 -31.50
N PHE A 611 30.61 6.55 -30.63
CA PHE A 611 30.57 6.09 -29.25
C PHE A 611 29.72 7.00 -28.36
N GLY A 612 28.76 6.41 -27.62
CA GLY A 612 27.98 7.09 -26.58
C GLY A 612 28.71 7.11 -25.23
N ASN A 613 28.72 8.28 -24.59
CA ASN A 613 29.73 8.71 -23.60
C ASN A 613 29.81 8.03 -22.22
N GLN A 614 28.96 7.07 -21.83
CA GLN A 614 28.98 6.54 -20.45
C GLN A 614 28.94 5.02 -20.30
N HIS A 615 28.25 4.28 -21.18
CA HIS A 615 28.25 2.82 -21.14
C HIS A 615 29.49 2.23 -21.85
N ALA A 616 29.99 2.93 -22.89
CA ALA A 616 31.08 2.45 -23.74
C ALA A 616 32.46 2.49 -23.08
N LEU A 617 32.72 3.40 -22.14
CA LEU A 617 34.00 3.44 -21.41
C LEU A 617 34.09 2.29 -20.41
N ARG A 618 32.97 1.98 -19.75
CA ARG A 618 32.86 0.84 -18.82
C ARG A 618 32.98 -0.49 -19.58
N GLU A 619 32.37 -0.59 -20.77
CA GLU A 619 32.55 -1.75 -21.65
C GLU A 619 33.97 -1.84 -22.21
N ALA A 620 34.58 -0.74 -22.66
CA ALA A 620 35.96 -0.75 -23.15
C ALA A 620 36.96 -1.15 -22.05
N VAL A 621 36.77 -0.66 -20.82
CA VAL A 621 37.59 -1.03 -19.66
C VAL A 621 37.36 -2.49 -19.23
N TRP A 622 36.11 -2.97 -19.29
CA TRP A 622 35.79 -4.37 -19.06
C TRP A 622 36.34 -5.29 -20.16
N LEU A 623 36.32 -4.86 -21.42
CA LEU A 623 36.91 -5.55 -22.57
C LEU A 623 38.43 -5.64 -22.43
N MET A 624 39.10 -4.54 -22.06
CA MET A 624 40.54 -4.56 -21.77
C MET A 624 40.87 -5.49 -20.58
N TYR A 625 39.99 -5.56 -19.58
CA TYR A 625 40.13 -6.48 -18.44
C TYR A 625 39.88 -7.95 -18.79
N GLU A 626 38.90 -8.28 -19.64
CA GLU A 626 38.66 -9.65 -20.11
C GLU A 626 39.70 -10.10 -21.15
N MET A 627 40.25 -9.18 -21.95
CA MET A 627 41.45 -9.42 -22.79
C MET A 627 42.64 -9.86 -21.94
N PHE A 628 42.79 -9.30 -20.74
CA PHE A 628 43.86 -9.61 -19.78
C PHE A 628 43.64 -10.95 -19.06
N LYS A 629 42.39 -11.29 -18.75
CA LYS A 629 42.03 -12.48 -17.96
C LYS A 629 42.05 -13.79 -18.76
N ASN A 630 41.80 -13.72 -20.06
CA ASN A 630 41.67 -14.88 -20.94
C ASN A 630 42.80 -15.01 -21.98
N ALA A 631 43.91 -14.28 -21.84
CA ALA A 631 45.02 -14.27 -22.80
C ALA A 631 45.58 -15.67 -23.13
N ASP A 632 45.50 -16.63 -22.19
CA ASP A 632 45.89 -18.03 -22.39
C ASP A 632 44.86 -18.88 -23.17
N THR A 633 43.62 -18.42 -23.26
CA THR A 633 42.58 -19.11 -24.02
C THR A 633 42.33 -18.37 -25.33
N LYS A 634 42.44 -19.08 -26.46
CA LYS A 634 42.03 -18.61 -27.80
C LYS A 634 40.52 -18.35 -27.89
N SER A 635 39.95 -17.57 -26.98
CA SER A 635 38.54 -17.18 -26.95
C SER A 635 38.32 -16.00 -27.88
N SER A 636 37.63 -16.26 -28.99
CA SER A 636 37.15 -15.27 -29.95
C SER A 636 35.98 -14.48 -29.36
N SER A 637 36.28 -13.53 -28.47
CA SER A 637 35.28 -12.53 -28.06
C SER A 637 35.10 -11.53 -29.20
N SER A 638 33.86 -11.29 -29.59
CA SER A 638 33.52 -10.43 -30.71
C SER A 638 32.75 -9.20 -30.25
N LEU A 639 33.12 -8.05 -30.80
CA LEU A 639 32.52 -6.75 -30.58
C LEU A 639 31.48 -6.50 -31.68
N PHE A 640 30.24 -6.19 -31.31
CA PHE A 640 29.19 -5.87 -32.28
C PHE A 640 29.14 -4.37 -32.53
N LEU A 641 29.31 -3.98 -33.80
CA LEU A 641 29.17 -2.60 -34.23
C LEU A 641 27.70 -2.25 -34.40
N GLN A 642 27.33 -1.02 -34.06
CA GLN A 642 25.99 -0.49 -34.33
C GLN A 642 26.08 0.72 -35.27
N ASN A 643 25.12 0.79 -36.19
CA ASN A 643 24.97 1.90 -37.12
C ASN A 643 24.34 3.12 -36.41
N LYS A 644 24.15 4.21 -37.18
CA LYS A 644 23.62 5.49 -36.68
C LYS A 644 22.19 5.41 -36.12
N GLU A 645 21.43 4.38 -36.44
CA GLU A 645 20.09 4.13 -35.89
C GLU A 645 20.09 3.17 -34.67
N GLY A 646 21.27 2.69 -34.24
CA GLY A 646 21.38 1.69 -33.17
C GLY A 646 21.18 0.25 -33.62
N LYS A 647 21.11 -0.02 -34.93
CA LYS A 647 21.02 -1.37 -35.50
C LYS A 647 22.39 -1.99 -35.65
N LEU A 648 22.49 -3.29 -35.49
CA LEU A 648 23.75 -4.03 -35.57
C LEU A 648 24.29 -4.03 -37.01
N ASP A 649 25.53 -3.56 -37.18
CA ASP A 649 26.17 -3.19 -38.47
C ASP A 649 27.44 -4.00 -38.78
N GLY A 650 27.91 -4.82 -37.82
CA GLY A 650 29.07 -5.71 -38.05
C GLY A 650 29.61 -6.36 -36.78
N GLU A 651 30.60 -7.23 -36.96
CA GLU A 651 31.29 -7.97 -35.89
C GLU A 651 32.81 -7.76 -36.01
N LEU A 652 33.47 -7.41 -34.91
CA LEU A 652 34.91 -7.18 -34.81
C LEU A 652 35.51 -8.18 -33.82
N THR A 653 36.39 -9.06 -34.29
CA THR A 653 37.08 -10.00 -33.39
C THR A 653 38.32 -9.36 -32.78
N ILE A 654 38.69 -9.77 -31.56
CA ILE A 654 39.93 -9.34 -30.88
C ILE A 654 41.17 -9.52 -31.78
N TRP A 655 41.20 -10.61 -32.55
CA TRP A 655 42.32 -10.88 -33.48
C TRP A 655 42.43 -9.85 -34.61
N THR A 656 41.29 -9.40 -35.14
CA THR A 656 41.22 -8.36 -36.20
C THR A 656 41.71 -7.01 -35.68
N ILE A 657 41.45 -6.69 -34.41
CA ILE A 657 41.90 -5.46 -33.77
C ILE A 657 43.42 -5.50 -33.54
N LEU A 658 43.94 -6.64 -33.08
CA LEU A 658 45.38 -6.81 -32.82
C LEU A 658 46.22 -6.81 -34.10
N THR A 659 45.74 -7.43 -35.18
CA THR A 659 46.44 -7.40 -36.49
C THR A 659 46.44 -6.02 -37.13
N ALA A 660 45.31 -5.30 -37.03
CA ALA A 660 45.24 -3.92 -37.52
C ALA A 660 46.17 -2.96 -36.75
N LEU A 661 46.48 -3.25 -35.48
CA LEU A 661 47.41 -2.47 -34.65
C LEU A 661 48.87 -2.90 -34.83
N SER A 662 49.14 -4.16 -35.19
CA SER A 662 50.50 -4.65 -35.45
C SER A 662 51.04 -4.22 -36.80
N ASP A 663 50.18 -4.01 -37.80
CA ASP A 663 50.58 -3.59 -39.14
C ASP A 663 51.20 -2.18 -39.18
N ASP A 664 51.01 -1.36 -38.13
CA ASP A 664 51.59 -0.02 -37.97
C ASP A 664 52.88 0.01 -37.11
N LEU A 665 53.37 -1.14 -36.63
CA LEU A 665 54.65 -1.25 -35.88
C LEU A 665 55.80 -1.58 -36.85
N SER A 666 56.92 -0.87 -36.73
CA SER A 666 58.10 -1.11 -37.57
C SER A 666 58.57 -2.58 -37.49
N PRO A 667 59.00 -3.20 -38.61
CA PRO A 667 59.27 -4.65 -38.68
C PRO A 667 60.27 -5.17 -37.64
N GLU A 668 61.21 -4.32 -37.21
CA GLU A 668 62.27 -4.64 -36.26
C GLU A 668 61.76 -4.81 -34.80
N ILE A 669 60.57 -4.29 -34.50
CA ILE A 669 59.95 -4.30 -33.17
C ILE A 669 58.97 -5.47 -33.04
N ALA A 670 58.25 -5.80 -34.11
CA ALA A 670 57.25 -6.88 -34.14
C ALA A 670 57.85 -8.29 -33.94
N GLU A 671 59.15 -8.47 -34.23
CA GLU A 671 59.82 -9.78 -34.13
C GLU A 671 60.24 -10.15 -32.69
N TYR A 672 60.22 -9.19 -31.76
CA TYR A 672 60.72 -9.36 -30.38
C TYR A 672 59.69 -9.13 -29.27
N LEU A 673 58.49 -8.64 -29.57
CA LEU A 673 57.48 -8.36 -28.56
C LEU A 673 56.52 -9.52 -28.42
N THR A 674 56.54 -10.16 -27.25
CA THR A 674 55.44 -11.03 -26.86
C THR A 674 54.21 -10.16 -26.54
N PRO A 675 52.97 -10.69 -26.68
CA PRO A 675 51.76 -9.98 -26.28
C PRO A 675 51.77 -9.50 -24.81
N GLU A 676 52.53 -10.18 -23.95
CA GLU A 676 52.71 -9.85 -22.54
C GLU A 676 53.63 -8.62 -22.36
N ASP A 677 54.74 -8.56 -23.10
CA ASP A 677 55.66 -7.42 -23.09
C ASP A 677 54.99 -6.13 -23.60
N LEU A 678 54.15 -6.25 -24.63
CA LEU A 678 53.39 -5.12 -25.18
C LEU A 678 52.37 -4.57 -24.16
N GLY A 679 51.73 -5.46 -23.40
CA GLY A 679 50.78 -5.09 -22.35
C GLY A 679 51.44 -4.37 -21.17
N GLU A 680 52.63 -4.81 -20.76
CA GLU A 680 53.36 -4.22 -19.63
C GLU A 680 53.94 -2.83 -19.96
N ILE A 681 54.44 -2.66 -21.19
CA ILE A 681 54.93 -1.37 -21.72
C ILE A 681 53.78 -0.35 -21.77
N MET A 682 52.60 -0.76 -22.25
CA MET A 682 51.41 0.09 -22.27
C MET A 682 50.93 0.43 -20.85
N GLN A 683 51.02 -0.48 -19.88
CA GLN A 683 50.62 -0.21 -18.50
C GLN A 683 51.51 0.84 -17.80
N ARG A 684 52.83 0.80 -17.98
CA ARG A 684 53.78 1.68 -17.25
C ARG A 684 53.83 3.11 -17.78
N GLN A 685 53.69 3.30 -19.10
CA GLN A 685 53.90 4.62 -19.72
C GLN A 685 52.60 5.43 -19.87
N PHE A 686 51.44 4.77 -19.95
CA PHE A 686 50.16 5.44 -20.23
C PHE A 686 49.57 6.15 -19.00
N THR A 687 49.64 5.55 -17.81
CA THR A 687 49.21 6.20 -16.54
C THR A 687 50.09 7.38 -16.15
N THR A 688 51.39 7.32 -16.44
CA THR A 688 52.36 8.36 -16.08
C THR A 688 52.18 9.60 -16.97
N SER A 689 51.92 9.40 -18.26
CA SER A 689 51.72 10.48 -19.24
C SER A 689 50.39 11.23 -19.06
N LEU A 690 49.31 10.54 -18.68
CA LEU A 690 48.02 11.16 -18.32
C LEU A 690 48.14 12.08 -17.10
N GLY A 691 48.95 11.69 -16.11
CA GLY A 691 49.23 12.51 -14.91
C GLY A 691 50.02 13.78 -15.21
N GLU A 692 50.91 13.76 -16.21
CA GLU A 692 51.70 14.93 -16.64
C GLU A 692 50.90 15.89 -17.53
N ILE A 693 50.03 15.38 -18.41
CA ILE A 693 49.14 16.19 -19.27
C ILE A 693 48.12 16.98 -18.42
N SER A 694 47.64 16.41 -17.31
CA SER A 694 46.76 17.11 -16.36
C SER A 694 47.44 18.32 -15.67
N ARG A 695 48.78 18.41 -15.67
CA ARG A 695 49.53 19.44 -14.94
C ARG A 695 50.04 20.58 -15.83
N ARG A 696 50.09 20.41 -17.15
CA ARG A 696 50.52 21.46 -18.10
C ARG A 696 49.31 22.11 -18.78
N ASP A 697 49.06 23.36 -18.42
CA ASP A 697 48.20 24.35 -19.11
C ASP A 697 46.84 23.88 -19.63
N LEU A 698 46.00 23.35 -18.72
CA LEU A 698 44.56 23.27 -18.94
C LEU A 698 43.93 24.66 -18.74
N PRO A 699 43.25 25.25 -19.75
CA PRO A 699 42.44 26.45 -19.52
C PRO A 699 41.30 26.09 -18.56
N ARG A 700 41.34 26.64 -17.34
CA ARG A 700 40.29 26.42 -16.33
C ARG A 700 39.00 27.11 -16.77
N LEU A 701 37.97 26.32 -17.07
CA LEU A 701 36.65 26.81 -17.43
C LEU A 701 35.84 27.19 -16.18
N SER A 702 35.02 28.24 -16.26
CA SER A 702 34.11 28.61 -15.17
C SER A 702 32.94 27.63 -15.08
N GLU A 703 32.45 27.39 -13.85
CA GLU A 703 31.47 26.36 -13.48
C GLU A 703 30.11 26.41 -14.22
N ARG A 704 29.87 27.41 -15.07
CA ARG A 704 28.59 27.60 -15.77
C ARG A 704 28.63 27.40 -17.29
N THR A 705 29.74 26.91 -17.83
CA THR A 705 29.82 26.74 -19.28
C THR A 705 29.25 25.38 -19.67
N GLU A 706 28.05 25.36 -20.28
CA GLU A 706 27.42 24.13 -20.78
C GLU A 706 28.33 23.46 -21.82
N ILE A 707 28.65 22.18 -21.57
CA ILE A 707 29.57 21.35 -22.37
C ILE A 707 29.25 21.41 -23.87
N HIS A 708 27.96 21.47 -24.21
CA HIS A 708 27.47 21.54 -25.57
C HIS A 708 27.99 22.78 -26.33
N ASN A 709 27.95 23.97 -25.71
CA ASN A 709 28.30 25.22 -26.37
C ASN A 709 29.80 25.36 -26.63
N LEU A 710 30.64 24.79 -25.75
CA LEU A 710 32.10 24.76 -25.91
C LEU A 710 32.55 23.77 -26.99
N VAL A 711 31.94 22.59 -27.01
CA VAL A 711 32.20 21.58 -28.05
C VAL A 711 31.73 22.11 -29.40
N GLU A 712 30.55 22.74 -29.46
CA GLU A 712 30.04 23.34 -30.69
C GLU A 712 30.90 24.51 -31.18
N ALA A 713 31.38 25.38 -30.29
CA ALA A 713 32.29 26.48 -30.64
C ALA A 713 33.65 25.97 -31.15
N SER A 714 34.17 24.89 -30.56
CA SER A 714 35.46 24.31 -30.97
C SER A 714 35.34 23.57 -32.30
N VAL A 715 34.24 22.86 -32.51
CA VAL A 715 33.88 22.25 -33.81
C VAL A 715 33.71 23.33 -34.88
N LYS A 716 33.07 24.47 -34.56
CA LYS A 716 32.92 25.62 -35.49
C LYS A 716 34.26 26.28 -35.85
N GLN A 717 35.26 26.21 -34.98
CA GLN A 717 36.60 26.75 -35.22
C GLN A 717 37.57 25.73 -35.84
N GLY A 718 37.11 24.53 -36.16
CA GLY A 718 37.97 23.46 -36.71
C GLY A 718 38.99 22.91 -35.70
N LEU A 719 38.78 23.16 -34.41
CA LEU A 719 39.64 22.70 -33.34
C LEU A 719 39.08 21.40 -32.75
N SER A 720 39.77 20.29 -32.99
CA SER A 720 39.52 19.03 -32.28
C SER A 720 40.03 19.18 -30.84
N VAL A 721 39.13 19.22 -29.86
CA VAL A 721 39.44 19.30 -28.43
C VAL A 721 38.73 18.18 -27.67
N VAL A 722 39.42 17.64 -26.67
CA VAL A 722 38.98 16.55 -25.82
C VAL A 722 38.70 17.10 -24.42
N PRO A 723 37.49 16.92 -23.86
CA PRO A 723 37.17 17.31 -22.49
C PRO A 723 37.81 16.35 -21.48
N ILE A 724 38.39 16.90 -20.42
CA ILE A 724 38.97 16.15 -19.30
C ILE A 724 38.10 16.39 -18.06
N CYS A 725 37.69 15.31 -17.39
CA CYS A 725 36.91 15.35 -16.14
C CYS A 725 37.72 14.80 -14.96
N ASP A 726 37.33 15.16 -13.73
CA ASP A 726 37.84 14.54 -12.50
C ASP A 726 37.12 13.23 -12.14
N GLU A 727 37.54 12.60 -11.03
CA GLU A 727 37.05 11.32 -10.52
C GLU A 727 35.54 11.35 -10.16
N ASP A 728 35.00 12.53 -9.86
CA ASP A 728 33.57 12.74 -9.57
C ASP A 728 32.76 13.10 -10.84
N GLY A 729 33.40 13.07 -12.02
CA GLY A 729 32.78 13.34 -13.32
C GLY A 729 32.61 14.82 -13.64
N ARG A 730 33.27 15.74 -12.92
CA ARG A 730 33.19 17.19 -13.18
C ARG A 730 34.26 17.63 -14.17
N LEU A 731 33.88 18.50 -15.11
CA LEU A 731 34.79 18.99 -16.16
C LEU A 731 35.93 19.84 -15.57
N LYS A 732 37.18 19.43 -15.81
CA LYS A 732 38.41 20.09 -15.37
C LYS A 732 39.04 20.98 -16.44
N GLY A 733 38.85 20.69 -17.73
CA GLY A 733 39.35 21.51 -18.84
C GLY A 733 39.25 20.83 -20.21
N LEU A 734 39.84 21.45 -21.23
CA LEU A 734 39.87 20.96 -22.62
C LEU A 734 41.34 20.86 -23.10
N VAL A 735 41.67 19.78 -23.83
CA VAL A 735 43.00 19.59 -24.44
C VAL A 735 42.83 19.42 -25.95
N ARG A 736 43.69 20.04 -26.76
CA ARG A 736 43.66 19.84 -28.22
C ARG A 736 44.03 18.39 -28.55
N SER A 737 43.30 17.76 -29.46
CA SER A 737 43.53 16.37 -29.87
C SER A 737 44.96 16.15 -30.36
N ILE A 738 45.58 17.15 -30.98
CA ILE A 738 46.95 17.08 -31.48
C ILE A 738 48.01 17.15 -30.37
N ASP A 739 47.72 17.85 -29.28
CA ASP A 739 48.60 17.92 -28.11
C ASP A 739 48.48 16.65 -27.26
N LEU A 740 47.28 16.07 -27.21
CA LEU A 740 47.04 14.75 -26.62
C LEU A 740 47.80 13.66 -27.41
N LEU A 741 47.70 13.68 -28.74
CA LEU A 741 48.42 12.78 -29.63
C LEU A 741 49.95 12.99 -29.57
N LYS A 742 50.44 14.22 -29.38
CA LYS A 742 51.86 14.49 -29.13
C LYS A 742 52.34 13.92 -27.80
N GLY A 743 51.55 14.05 -26.74
CA GLY A 743 51.85 13.43 -25.44
C GLY A 743 51.87 11.91 -25.53
N ILE A 744 50.90 11.32 -26.23
CA ILE A 744 50.83 9.87 -26.49
C ILE A 744 52.02 9.43 -27.35
N GLY A 745 52.38 10.19 -28.39
CA GLY A 745 53.51 9.89 -29.29
C GLY A 745 54.85 9.93 -28.58
N MET A 746 55.12 10.95 -27.75
CA MET A 746 56.35 11.03 -26.95
C MET A 746 56.48 9.87 -25.96
N ALA A 747 55.36 9.36 -25.43
CA ALA A 747 55.37 8.23 -24.48
C ALA A 747 55.77 6.90 -25.15
N ILE A 748 55.47 6.72 -26.43
CA ILE A 748 55.72 5.49 -27.21
C ILE A 748 56.89 5.63 -28.21
N GLY A 749 57.66 6.73 -28.16
CA GLY A 749 58.79 6.98 -29.06
C GLY A 749 58.43 7.44 -30.48
N PHE A 750 57.16 7.78 -30.72
CA PHE A 750 56.60 8.22 -32.00
C PHE A 750 56.64 9.76 -32.12
N ASN A 751 57.22 10.30 -33.20
CA ASN A 751 57.26 11.75 -33.44
C ASN A 751 56.22 12.18 -34.51
N PRO A 752 55.03 12.66 -34.10
CA PRO A 752 53.93 12.92 -35.02
C PRO A 752 54.20 14.02 -36.06
N GLU A 753 55.22 14.87 -35.88
CA GLU A 753 55.58 15.91 -36.86
C GLU A 753 56.33 15.39 -38.09
N LYS A 754 56.87 14.17 -38.04
CA LYS A 754 57.58 13.55 -39.17
C LYS A 754 56.71 12.64 -40.04
N GLU A 755 55.62 12.09 -39.50
CA GLU A 755 54.90 10.98 -40.14
C GLU A 755 53.40 11.24 -40.39
N LEU A 756 52.83 12.33 -39.88
CA LEU A 756 51.49 12.76 -40.28
C LEU A 756 51.57 13.71 -41.48
N PRO A 757 50.83 13.47 -42.59
CA PRO A 757 50.71 14.48 -43.63
C PRO A 757 50.06 15.73 -43.03
N LYS A 758 50.66 16.90 -43.29
CA LYS A 758 50.05 18.18 -42.93
C LYS A 758 48.71 18.29 -43.67
N VAL A 759 47.61 18.23 -42.91
CA VAL A 759 46.25 18.60 -43.33
C VAL A 759 45.67 19.50 -42.25
#